data_AF-A0A8S3S6N1-F1
#
_entry.id   AF-A0A8S3S6N1-F1
#
_cell.length_a   1.000
_cell.length_b   1.000
_cell.length_c   1.000
_cell.angle_alpha   90.00
_cell.angle_beta   90.00
_cell.angle_gamma   90.00
#
_symmetry.space_group_name_H-M   'P 1'
#
loop_
_entity.id
_entity.type
_entity.pdbx_description
1 polymer ?
#
loop_
_entity_poly.entity_id
_entity_poly.type
_entity_poly.pdbx_seq_one_letter_code
_entity_poly.pdbx_strand_id
1 'polypeptide(L)'
;MPTGSFVRRRVEDGFKPQKRDKYTLMYDWMDYLNHTRGLDIKHKLNTGKEKKIGPYPVDGYDANTNTVYQFHGCYWHGHDCWMTKNVKDQKWRETRQAKYDKTIKTTTFIQAQGYNIVEKWECHFRNDIERHGHLKSFCDSRKPATPQRSVTETEILKGVASGRLFGMVECDIRVPDEWPSSFRHPTMTPYQYFEEMSPLFCTTDVPFDLIGDHMQDHVRRFELSEKPRRLLVGGMRARQMLIATPLLKWYLEHGMLVTKIYQVLEFAQRCFRDFVKVVSDNRRLGDADPDKAIIAETSKLEGNSGYGGTIMDQEKFQSVTYVLGEGRVMLEANKPQFKKLTTLLEQDEYFEVENRKERLDINLPIQIGYFILQYGKLRMLEFYFDFLDVYVDRSDFEYCEMDTDSAYMALSGPDLASVIRPEMKDAYQRALTGCCRDDFEPDWLPRTCCTNHAKYDKRTPGLFKVEYEGDVMIGLCSKTYIVQKIKLVHTSNTKMTAFRLLRRAKKLPPKRLIHRPRLLREVKFSSKGVTKRRVKAPMNTFRHVLNTQRVGNGTLKGFRARNNGISTYQQTRNGFSNFYCKRRVLEDGVSTVPLDLELCPVPMEIEESETPMEINETITELDLDDNDRYLIHLLETNFDRDGE
;
A
#
# COMPACT_ATOMS: atom_id res chain seq x y z
N MET A 1 4.96 -13.42 -3.47
CA MET A 1 3.62 -13.10 -2.95
C MET A 1 3.07 -14.29 -2.18
N PRO A 2 2.38 -14.06 -1.05
CA PRO A 2 1.76 -15.10 -0.23
C PRO A 2 0.64 -15.79 -0.99
N THR A 3 0.64 -17.12 -0.97
CA THR A 3 -0.35 -17.97 -1.64
C THR A 3 -0.66 -19.21 -0.81
N GLY A 4 -1.82 -19.80 -1.09
CA GLY A 4 -2.26 -21.03 -0.44
C GLY A 4 -2.55 -20.86 1.04
N SER A 5 -2.58 -22.00 1.72
CA SER A 5 -2.81 -22.08 3.16
C SER A 5 -1.63 -21.53 3.95
N PHE A 6 -1.93 -20.94 5.10
CA PHE A 6 -0.91 -20.42 6.00
C PHE A 6 -0.84 -21.21 7.32
N VAL A 7 0.34 -21.17 7.93
CA VAL A 7 0.56 -21.66 9.30
C VAL A 7 0.82 -20.46 10.19
N ARG A 8 0.05 -20.34 11.27
CA ARG A 8 0.26 -19.33 12.31
C ARG A 8 1.00 -19.94 13.48
N ARG A 9 1.93 -19.19 14.08
CA ARG A 9 2.64 -19.53 15.32
C ARG A 9 2.58 -18.33 16.24
N ARG A 10 2.35 -18.54 17.53
CA ARG A 10 2.26 -17.48 18.54
C ARG A 10 3.18 -17.79 19.71
N VAL A 11 3.72 -16.74 20.32
CA VAL A 11 4.58 -16.86 21.51
C VAL A 11 3.85 -17.54 22.68
N GLU A 12 2.57 -17.23 22.87
CA GLU A 12 1.69 -17.79 23.93
C GLU A 12 1.65 -19.33 23.91
N ASP A 13 1.73 -19.93 22.72
CA ASP A 13 1.66 -21.38 22.53
C ASP A 13 3.05 -22.04 22.41
N GLY A 14 4.13 -21.31 22.68
CA GLY A 14 5.51 -21.75 22.41
C GLY A 14 5.77 -22.00 20.93
N PHE A 15 5.21 -21.13 20.07
CA PHE A 15 5.28 -21.16 18.61
C PHE A 15 4.88 -22.52 17.99
N LYS A 16 3.90 -23.20 18.60
CA LYS A 16 3.28 -24.39 18.00
C LYS A 16 2.62 -24.03 16.66
N PRO A 17 2.76 -24.88 15.62
CA PRO A 17 2.17 -24.63 14.31
C PRO A 17 0.64 -24.82 14.37
N GLN A 18 -0.10 -23.76 14.05
CA GLN A 18 -1.55 -23.78 13.91
C GLN A 18 -1.92 -23.67 12.43
N LYS A 19 -2.50 -24.75 11.88
CA LYS A 19 -3.06 -24.75 10.53
C LYS A 19 -4.50 -24.24 10.58
N ARG A 20 -4.81 -23.22 9.77
CA ARG A 20 -6.17 -22.68 9.65
C ARG A 20 -7.03 -23.44 8.66
N ASP A 21 -6.44 -23.89 7.55
CA ASP A 21 -7.21 -24.53 6.49
C ASP A 21 -7.42 -26.02 6.76
N LYS A 22 -8.67 -26.44 6.60
CA LYS A 22 -9.10 -27.84 6.63
C LYS A 22 -9.19 -28.36 5.20
N TYR A 23 -8.93 -29.65 4.99
CA TYR A 23 -9.13 -30.36 3.71
C TYR A 23 -8.22 -29.96 2.53
N THR A 24 -7.00 -29.46 2.79
CA THR A 24 -6.08 -29.05 1.70
C THR A 24 -5.69 -30.22 0.76
N LEU A 25 -5.64 -31.44 1.28
CA LEU A 25 -5.26 -32.65 0.52
C LEU A 25 -6.17 -32.92 -0.69
N MET A 26 -7.46 -32.59 -0.57
CA MET A 26 -8.42 -32.71 -1.67
C MET A 26 -8.01 -31.84 -2.85
N TYR A 27 -7.67 -30.58 -2.57
CA TYR A 27 -7.23 -29.65 -3.60
C TYR A 27 -5.85 -30.00 -4.14
N ASP A 28 -4.93 -30.47 -3.28
CA ASP A 28 -3.61 -30.94 -3.72
C ASP A 28 -3.74 -32.10 -4.71
N TRP A 29 -4.66 -33.03 -4.47
CA TRP A 29 -4.94 -34.14 -5.38
C TRP A 29 -5.44 -33.64 -6.75
N MET A 30 -6.48 -32.81 -6.76
CA MET A 30 -7.07 -32.31 -8.01
C MET A 30 -6.11 -31.42 -8.80
N ASP A 31 -5.39 -30.54 -8.13
CA ASP A 31 -4.40 -29.70 -8.80
C ASP A 31 -3.21 -30.50 -9.32
N TYR A 32 -2.81 -31.57 -8.62
CA TYR A 32 -1.78 -32.48 -9.11
C TYR A 32 -2.23 -33.17 -10.40
N LEU A 33 -3.50 -33.59 -10.47
CA LEU A 33 -4.08 -34.16 -11.69
C LEU A 33 -4.14 -33.13 -12.83
N ASN A 34 -4.59 -31.91 -12.57
CA ASN A 34 -4.55 -30.81 -13.56
C ASN A 34 -3.14 -30.62 -14.11
N HIS A 35 -2.15 -30.56 -13.21
CA HIS A 35 -0.77 -30.30 -13.59
C HIS A 35 -0.14 -31.43 -14.40
N THR A 36 -0.39 -32.69 -14.02
CA THR A 36 0.32 -33.84 -14.61
C THR A 36 -0.41 -34.50 -15.78
N ARG A 37 -1.73 -34.32 -15.86
CA ARG A 37 -2.56 -34.93 -16.91
C ARG A 37 -3.19 -33.92 -17.86
N GLY A 38 -2.93 -32.62 -17.66
CA GLY A 38 -3.50 -31.56 -18.51
C GLY A 38 -5.02 -31.48 -18.45
N LEU A 39 -5.61 -31.84 -17.30
CA LEU A 39 -7.05 -31.77 -17.07
C LEU A 39 -7.47 -30.33 -16.70
N ASP A 40 -8.77 -30.03 -16.84
CA ASP A 40 -9.33 -28.72 -16.44
C ASP A 40 -10.34 -28.87 -15.29
N ILE A 41 -9.89 -29.49 -14.20
CA ILE A 41 -10.71 -29.71 -13.01
C ILE A 41 -10.95 -28.36 -12.31
N LYS A 42 -12.20 -27.90 -12.34
CA LYS A 42 -12.66 -26.72 -11.61
C LYS A 42 -13.12 -27.12 -10.21
N HIS A 43 -12.61 -26.42 -9.20
CA HIS A 43 -12.98 -26.58 -7.79
C HIS A 43 -13.06 -25.22 -7.08
N LYS A 44 -13.48 -25.24 -5.81
CA LYS A 44 -13.70 -24.01 -5.03
C LYS A 44 -12.50 -23.07 -5.02
N LEU A 45 -11.29 -23.58 -4.73
CA LEU A 45 -10.10 -22.73 -4.62
C LEU A 45 -9.61 -22.12 -5.93
N ASN A 46 -9.89 -22.70 -7.10
CA ASN A 46 -9.40 -22.16 -8.38
C ASN A 46 -10.45 -21.33 -9.15
N THR A 47 -11.75 -21.48 -8.85
CA THR A 47 -12.83 -20.69 -9.50
C THR A 47 -13.66 -19.85 -8.53
N GLY A 48 -13.50 -20.04 -7.22
CA GLY A 48 -14.36 -19.42 -6.20
C GLY A 48 -15.75 -20.05 -6.08
N LYS A 49 -16.08 -21.06 -6.89
CA LYS A 49 -17.40 -21.70 -6.93
C LYS A 49 -17.28 -23.22 -6.87
N GLU A 50 -18.25 -23.86 -6.22
CA GLU A 50 -18.42 -25.31 -6.27
C GLU A 50 -19.56 -25.64 -7.25
N LYS A 51 -19.35 -26.65 -8.10
CA LYS A 51 -20.42 -27.16 -8.97
C LYS A 51 -21.41 -27.93 -8.10
N LYS A 52 -22.70 -27.78 -8.40
CA LYS A 52 -23.78 -28.60 -7.82
C LYS A 52 -24.39 -29.49 -8.90
N ILE A 53 -24.69 -30.73 -8.52
CA ILE A 53 -25.43 -31.71 -9.32
C ILE A 53 -26.61 -32.18 -8.47
N GLY A 54 -27.82 -31.77 -8.88
CA GLY A 54 -29.01 -31.88 -8.03
C GLY A 54 -28.79 -31.18 -6.68
N PRO A 55 -29.04 -31.85 -5.54
CA PRO A 55 -28.85 -31.24 -4.22
C PRO A 55 -27.39 -31.28 -3.72
N TYR A 56 -26.48 -31.97 -4.42
CA TYR A 56 -25.14 -32.25 -3.92
C TYR A 56 -24.09 -31.30 -4.54
N PRO A 57 -23.32 -30.56 -3.72
CA PRO A 57 -22.08 -29.95 -4.18
C PRO A 57 -21.04 -31.05 -4.44
N VAL A 58 -20.20 -30.86 -5.46
CA VAL A 58 -19.10 -31.76 -5.79
C VAL A 58 -17.76 -31.06 -5.62
N ASP A 59 -16.72 -31.82 -5.26
CA ASP A 59 -15.40 -31.27 -4.93
C ASP A 59 -14.68 -30.69 -6.16
N GLY A 60 -14.75 -31.40 -7.29
CA GLY A 60 -14.20 -30.96 -8.57
C GLY A 60 -15.01 -31.41 -9.77
N TYR A 61 -14.98 -30.63 -10.83
CA TYR A 61 -15.68 -30.93 -12.09
C TYR A 61 -14.87 -30.50 -13.30
N ASP A 62 -14.69 -31.41 -14.26
CA ASP A 62 -14.13 -31.13 -15.57
C ASP A 62 -15.26 -31.21 -16.61
N ALA A 63 -15.54 -30.07 -17.25
CA ALA A 63 -16.61 -29.97 -18.24
C ALA A 63 -16.27 -30.66 -19.57
N ASN A 64 -14.97 -30.75 -19.91
CA ASN A 64 -14.54 -31.32 -21.19
C ASN A 64 -14.74 -32.83 -21.23
N THR A 65 -14.56 -33.50 -20.10
CA THR A 65 -14.70 -34.95 -19.98
C THR A 65 -15.98 -35.38 -19.26
N ASN A 66 -16.86 -34.42 -18.96
CA ASN A 66 -18.08 -34.61 -18.15
C ASN A 66 -17.81 -35.44 -16.87
N THR A 67 -16.71 -35.13 -16.18
CA THR A 67 -16.18 -35.94 -15.06
C THR A 67 -16.22 -35.18 -13.75
N VAL A 68 -16.77 -35.83 -12.72
CA VAL A 68 -16.81 -35.37 -11.34
C VAL A 68 -15.69 -36.03 -10.56
N TYR A 69 -14.94 -35.24 -9.80
CA TYR A 69 -13.89 -35.69 -8.90
C TYR A 69 -14.39 -35.53 -7.47
N GLN A 70 -14.40 -36.62 -6.69
CA GLN A 70 -14.79 -36.61 -5.29
C GLN A 70 -13.65 -37.10 -4.40
N PHE A 71 -13.34 -36.36 -3.34
CA PHE A 71 -12.33 -36.70 -2.37
C PHE A 71 -12.97 -37.02 -1.03
N HIS A 72 -12.86 -38.29 -0.62
CA HIS A 72 -13.54 -38.78 0.57
C HIS A 72 -12.59 -38.80 1.77
N GLY A 73 -12.75 -37.78 2.65
CA GLY A 73 -12.10 -37.76 3.96
C GLY A 73 -12.53 -38.97 4.80
N CYS A 74 -11.58 -39.84 5.19
CA CYS A 74 -11.92 -41.16 5.72
C CYS A 74 -12.78 -41.08 7.00
N TYR A 75 -12.49 -40.12 7.88
CA TYR A 75 -13.30 -39.86 9.08
C TYR A 75 -14.71 -39.36 8.74
N TRP A 76 -14.84 -38.44 7.78
CA TRP A 76 -16.13 -37.79 7.49
C TRP A 76 -17.08 -38.66 6.65
N HIS A 77 -16.52 -39.56 5.85
CA HIS A 77 -17.24 -40.44 4.94
C HIS A 77 -17.33 -41.90 5.45
N GLY A 78 -16.96 -42.15 6.70
CA GLY A 78 -17.20 -43.44 7.37
C GLY A 78 -16.34 -44.61 6.86
N HIS A 79 -15.22 -44.33 6.18
CA HIS A 79 -14.35 -45.35 5.61
C HIS A 79 -13.73 -46.25 6.69
N ASP A 80 -13.69 -47.56 6.47
CA ASP A 80 -12.88 -48.47 7.29
C ASP A 80 -11.43 -48.45 6.82
N CYS A 81 -10.53 -47.85 7.59
CA CYS A 81 -9.12 -47.88 7.24
C CYS A 81 -8.24 -47.69 8.47
N TRP A 82 -6.93 -47.80 8.26
CA TRP A 82 -5.93 -47.60 9.31
C TRP A 82 -6.02 -46.22 9.99
N MET A 83 -6.54 -45.20 9.32
CA MET A 83 -6.73 -43.86 9.90
C MET A 83 -7.92 -43.77 10.87
N THR A 84 -8.96 -44.58 10.65
CA THR A 84 -10.23 -44.51 11.39
C THR A 84 -10.40 -45.66 12.39
N LYS A 85 -9.55 -46.69 12.32
CA LYS A 85 -9.62 -47.91 13.14
C LYS A 85 -9.65 -47.64 14.66
N ASN A 86 -8.97 -46.58 15.12
CA ASN A 86 -8.80 -46.27 16.54
C ASN A 86 -9.56 -45.02 17.01
N VAL A 87 -10.57 -44.55 16.25
CA VAL A 87 -11.40 -43.40 16.66
C VAL A 87 -12.11 -43.72 17.97
N LYS A 88 -11.94 -42.90 19.01
CA LYS A 88 -12.54 -43.12 20.35
C LYS A 88 -13.95 -42.54 20.51
N ASP A 89 -14.35 -41.62 19.63
CA ASP A 89 -15.67 -40.99 19.66
C ASP A 89 -16.77 -42.04 19.40
N GLN A 90 -17.58 -42.32 20.42
CA GLN A 90 -18.67 -43.30 20.36
C GLN A 90 -19.74 -42.89 19.35
N LYS A 91 -20.15 -41.63 19.34
CA LYS A 91 -21.15 -41.08 18.41
C LYS A 91 -20.67 -41.23 16.96
N TRP A 92 -19.37 -41.06 16.73
CA TRP A 92 -18.79 -41.30 15.42
C TRP A 92 -18.92 -42.76 14.99
N ARG A 93 -18.61 -43.72 15.88
CA ARG A 93 -18.66 -45.16 15.56
C ARG A 93 -20.09 -45.61 15.22
N GLU A 94 -21.07 -45.17 16.00
CA GLU A 94 -22.49 -45.49 15.78
C GLU A 94 -23.02 -44.91 14.46
N THR A 95 -22.53 -43.73 14.05
CA THR A 95 -22.95 -43.07 12.81
C THR A 95 -22.09 -43.40 11.59
N ARG A 96 -21.05 -44.23 11.74
CA ARG A 96 -20.05 -44.51 10.70
C ARG A 96 -20.68 -45.12 9.46
N GLN A 97 -21.47 -46.18 9.60
CA GLN A 97 -22.10 -46.87 8.46
C GLN A 97 -23.03 -45.93 7.71
N ALA A 98 -23.85 -45.15 8.41
CA ALA A 98 -24.75 -44.19 7.80
C ALA A 98 -24.01 -43.11 6.98
N LYS A 99 -22.81 -42.68 7.40
CA LYS A 99 -21.97 -41.75 6.62
C LYS A 99 -21.42 -42.40 5.35
N TYR A 100 -21.01 -43.66 5.43
CA TYR A 100 -20.55 -44.42 4.28
C TYR A 100 -21.70 -44.63 3.28
N ASP A 101 -22.86 -45.08 3.75
CA ASP A 101 -24.05 -45.28 2.91
C ASP A 101 -24.50 -43.98 2.24
N LYS A 102 -24.42 -42.84 2.96
CA LYS A 102 -24.69 -41.52 2.39
C LYS A 102 -23.72 -41.19 1.25
N THR A 103 -22.44 -41.51 1.41
CA THR A 103 -21.42 -41.28 0.38
C THR A 103 -21.74 -42.09 -0.88
N ILE A 104 -22.02 -43.39 -0.74
CA ILE A 104 -22.40 -44.27 -1.85
C ILE A 104 -23.69 -43.79 -2.54
N LYS A 105 -24.70 -43.36 -1.76
CA LYS A 105 -25.94 -42.79 -2.31
C LYS A 105 -25.68 -41.55 -3.15
N THR A 106 -24.83 -40.63 -2.68
CA THR A 106 -24.45 -39.42 -3.44
C THR A 106 -23.74 -39.78 -4.74
N THR A 107 -22.77 -40.69 -4.70
CA THR A 107 -22.05 -41.16 -5.90
C THR A 107 -22.98 -41.82 -6.90
N THR A 108 -23.86 -42.71 -6.44
CA THR A 108 -24.86 -43.40 -7.29
C THR A 108 -25.81 -42.40 -7.95
N PHE A 109 -26.27 -41.39 -7.20
CA PHE A 109 -27.13 -40.34 -7.74
C PHE A 109 -26.43 -39.56 -8.86
N ILE A 110 -25.18 -39.12 -8.64
CA ILE A 110 -24.42 -38.35 -9.62
C ILE A 110 -24.15 -39.18 -10.89
N GLN A 111 -23.81 -40.46 -10.74
CA GLN A 111 -23.67 -41.40 -11.87
C GLN A 111 -24.97 -41.55 -12.67
N ALA A 112 -26.11 -41.69 -11.98
CA ALA A 112 -27.42 -41.80 -12.62
C ALA A 112 -27.81 -40.53 -13.40
N GLN A 113 -27.22 -39.37 -13.09
CA GLN A 113 -27.36 -38.14 -13.87
C GLN A 113 -26.45 -38.09 -15.12
N GLY A 114 -25.72 -39.16 -15.43
CA GLY A 114 -24.90 -39.30 -16.64
C GLY A 114 -23.47 -38.76 -16.54
N TYR A 115 -22.97 -38.52 -15.33
CA TYR A 115 -21.59 -38.05 -15.11
C TYR A 115 -20.61 -39.20 -14.90
N ASN A 116 -19.39 -39.06 -15.42
CA ASN A 116 -18.27 -39.90 -15.04
C ASN A 116 -17.81 -39.52 -13.62
N ILE A 117 -17.42 -40.49 -12.78
CA ILE A 117 -16.94 -40.19 -11.42
C ILE A 117 -15.56 -40.79 -11.20
N VAL A 118 -14.64 -39.97 -10.68
CA VAL A 118 -13.33 -40.38 -10.17
C VAL A 118 -13.30 -40.08 -8.68
N GLU A 119 -13.12 -41.11 -7.87
CA GLU A 119 -13.10 -40.97 -6.40
C GLU A 119 -11.70 -41.22 -5.82
N LYS A 120 -11.38 -40.49 -4.75
CA LYS A 120 -10.13 -40.70 -4.02
C LYS A 120 -10.36 -40.67 -2.51
N TRP A 121 -10.08 -41.78 -1.84
CA TRP A 121 -10.08 -41.85 -0.39
C TRP A 121 -8.82 -41.23 0.20
N GLU A 122 -8.97 -40.49 1.30
CA GLU A 122 -7.86 -39.79 1.96
C GLU A 122 -6.69 -40.71 2.31
N CYS A 123 -6.96 -41.89 2.87
CA CYS A 123 -5.92 -42.86 3.23
C CYS A 123 -5.15 -43.37 2.00
N HIS A 124 -5.82 -43.54 0.85
CA HIS A 124 -5.16 -43.93 -0.41
C HIS A 124 -4.28 -42.80 -0.92
N PHE A 125 -4.76 -41.56 -0.91
CA PHE A 125 -3.96 -40.42 -1.35
C PHE A 125 -2.74 -40.18 -0.47
N ARG A 126 -2.85 -40.40 0.85
CA ARG A 126 -1.70 -40.34 1.77
C ARG A 126 -0.66 -41.40 1.43
N ASN A 127 -1.08 -42.64 1.16
CA ASN A 127 -0.18 -43.69 0.70
C ASN A 127 0.50 -43.33 -0.63
N ASP A 128 -0.23 -42.73 -1.57
CA ASP A 128 0.35 -42.29 -2.85
C ASP A 128 1.42 -41.22 -2.65
N ILE A 129 1.19 -40.24 -1.76
CA ILE A 129 2.19 -39.22 -1.41
C ILE A 129 3.46 -39.87 -0.89
N GLU A 130 3.35 -40.89 -0.04
CA GLU A 130 4.52 -41.60 0.49
C GLU A 130 5.25 -42.44 -0.56
N ARG A 131 4.51 -43.04 -1.49
CA ARG A 131 5.06 -43.94 -2.53
C ARG A 131 5.64 -43.20 -3.73
N HIS A 132 5.15 -42.00 -4.05
CA HIS A 132 5.50 -41.28 -5.27
C HIS A 132 6.25 -39.98 -4.96
N GLY A 133 7.57 -39.99 -5.17
CA GLY A 133 8.44 -38.85 -4.86
C GLY A 133 8.05 -37.55 -5.57
N HIS A 134 7.54 -37.61 -6.80
CA HIS A 134 7.09 -36.43 -7.54
C HIS A 134 5.82 -35.81 -6.91
N LEU A 135 4.86 -36.63 -6.48
CA LEU A 135 3.63 -36.18 -5.83
C LEU A 135 3.95 -35.61 -4.44
N LYS A 136 4.84 -36.26 -3.71
CA LYS A 136 5.37 -35.75 -2.45
C LYS A 136 5.96 -34.36 -2.61
N SER A 137 6.85 -34.19 -3.59
CA SER A 137 7.50 -32.92 -3.89
C SER A 137 6.48 -31.84 -4.26
N PHE A 138 5.46 -32.19 -5.05
CA PHE A 138 4.36 -31.29 -5.39
C PHE A 138 3.58 -30.84 -4.14
N CYS A 139 3.15 -31.76 -3.29
CA CYS A 139 2.42 -31.43 -2.06
C CYS A 139 3.29 -30.65 -1.08
N ASP A 140 4.57 -30.97 -0.96
CA ASP A 140 5.48 -30.28 -0.05
C ASP A 140 5.81 -28.86 -0.53
N SER A 141 5.88 -28.62 -1.85
CA SER A 141 6.05 -27.26 -2.42
C SER A 141 4.94 -26.28 -2.07
N ARG A 142 3.78 -26.80 -1.64
CA ARG A 142 2.59 -26.02 -1.26
C ARG A 142 2.50 -25.81 0.25
N LYS A 143 3.35 -26.48 1.03
CA LYS A 143 3.41 -26.33 2.48
C LYS A 143 4.47 -25.29 2.83
N PRO A 144 4.29 -24.57 3.94
CA PRO A 144 5.35 -23.73 4.47
C PRO A 144 6.58 -24.57 4.85
N ALA A 145 7.77 -24.01 4.64
CA ALA A 145 9.05 -24.73 4.78
C ALA A 145 9.46 -24.97 6.25
N THR A 146 8.84 -24.30 7.21
CA THR A 146 9.18 -24.43 8.63
C THR A 146 8.62 -25.74 9.21
N PRO A 147 9.37 -26.40 10.12
CA PRO A 147 8.97 -27.68 10.69
C PRO A 147 7.55 -27.69 11.27
N GLN A 148 6.93 -28.86 11.21
CA GLN A 148 5.61 -29.15 11.79
C GLN A 148 5.71 -29.47 13.29
N ARG A 149 6.55 -28.71 14.00
CA ARG A 149 6.75 -28.75 15.45
C ARG A 149 6.87 -27.33 16.00
N SER A 150 6.87 -27.19 17.33
CA SER A 150 7.31 -25.96 17.98
C SER A 150 8.71 -25.57 17.53
N VAL A 151 8.92 -24.26 17.37
CA VAL A 151 10.20 -23.66 16.99
C VAL A 151 10.56 -22.55 17.96
N THR A 152 11.84 -22.32 18.16
CA THR A 152 12.34 -21.20 18.98
C THR A 152 12.39 -19.89 18.17
N GLU A 153 12.48 -18.75 18.86
CA GLU A 153 12.69 -17.46 18.19
C GLU A 153 13.97 -17.46 17.34
N THR A 154 15.05 -18.07 17.84
CA THR A 154 16.32 -18.20 17.10
C THR A 154 16.14 -19.00 15.80
N GLU A 155 15.36 -20.09 15.83
CA GLU A 155 15.05 -20.85 14.61
C GLU A 155 14.19 -20.07 13.62
N ILE A 156 13.28 -19.22 14.11
CA ILE A 156 12.48 -18.31 13.29
C ILE A 156 13.41 -17.30 12.60
N LEU A 157 14.26 -16.59 13.36
CA LEU A 157 15.18 -15.59 12.80
C LEU A 157 16.18 -16.20 11.81
N LYS A 158 16.73 -17.39 12.09
CA LYS A 158 17.55 -18.13 11.13
C LYS A 158 16.77 -18.52 9.87
N GLY A 159 15.49 -18.89 10.02
CA GLY A 159 14.58 -19.14 8.91
C GLY A 159 14.38 -17.92 8.02
N VAL A 160 14.24 -16.74 8.62
CA VAL A 160 14.11 -15.46 7.91
C VAL A 160 15.42 -15.09 7.21
N ALA A 161 16.55 -15.11 7.93
CA ALA A 161 17.86 -14.76 7.39
C ALA A 161 18.26 -15.66 6.20
N SER A 162 17.98 -16.96 6.28
CA SER A 162 18.23 -17.91 5.18
C SER A 162 17.23 -17.80 4.01
N GLY A 163 16.16 -17.01 4.14
CA GLY A 163 15.07 -16.96 3.16
C GLY A 163 14.16 -18.19 3.13
N ARG A 164 14.38 -19.17 4.01
CA ARG A 164 13.56 -20.40 4.10
C ARG A 164 12.15 -20.09 4.62
N LEU A 165 12.02 -19.14 5.54
CA LEU A 165 10.73 -18.74 6.12
C LEU A 165 10.15 -17.59 5.29
N PHE A 166 9.15 -17.89 4.46
CA PHE A 166 8.41 -16.88 3.71
C PHE A 166 7.06 -16.58 4.37
N GLY A 167 6.85 -15.32 4.72
CA GLY A 167 5.67 -14.89 5.45
C GLY A 167 5.79 -13.52 6.12
N MET A 168 5.16 -13.38 7.28
CA MET A 168 5.16 -12.18 8.10
C MET A 168 5.57 -12.53 9.54
N VAL A 169 6.29 -11.62 10.19
CA VAL A 169 6.67 -11.72 11.60
C VAL A 169 6.20 -10.46 12.30
N GLU A 170 5.47 -10.61 13.39
CA GLU A 170 5.16 -9.50 14.29
C GLU A 170 6.21 -9.50 15.40
N CYS A 171 6.96 -8.40 15.48
CA CYS A 171 8.12 -8.31 16.36
C CYS A 171 8.40 -6.88 16.83
N ASP A 172 9.17 -6.80 17.90
CA ASP A 172 9.88 -5.58 18.29
C ASP A 172 11.22 -5.55 17.55
N ILE A 173 11.56 -4.40 16.97
CA ILE A 173 12.78 -4.23 16.18
C ILE A 173 13.39 -2.85 16.43
N ARG A 174 14.72 -2.78 16.45
CA ARG A 174 15.44 -1.51 16.63
C ARG A 174 16.78 -1.47 15.89
N VAL A 175 17.20 -0.25 15.57
CA VAL A 175 18.62 0.07 15.35
C VAL A 175 19.35 -0.15 16.68
N PRO A 176 20.46 -0.92 16.69
CA PRO A 176 21.21 -1.17 17.91
C PRO A 176 22.00 0.05 18.34
N ASP A 177 22.44 0.08 19.60
CA ASP A 177 23.31 1.16 20.10
C ASP A 177 24.76 0.98 19.58
N GLU A 178 25.18 -0.27 19.43
CA GLU A 178 26.46 -0.68 18.84
C GLU A 178 26.25 -1.74 17.76
N TRP A 179 27.13 -1.78 16.77
CA TRP A 179 27.05 -2.77 15.71
C TRP A 179 27.19 -4.21 16.24
N PRO A 180 26.32 -5.15 15.83
CA PRO A 180 26.49 -6.55 16.20
C PRO A 180 27.74 -7.14 15.52
N SER A 181 28.30 -8.21 16.06
CA SER A 181 29.49 -8.85 15.46
C SER A 181 29.27 -9.35 14.02
N SER A 182 28.02 -9.54 13.61
CA SER A 182 27.63 -9.99 12.27
C SER A 182 27.59 -8.89 11.21
N PHE A 183 27.58 -7.61 11.59
CA PHE A 183 27.51 -6.49 10.65
C PHE A 183 28.27 -5.30 11.23
N ARG A 184 29.14 -4.67 10.44
CA ARG A 184 29.83 -3.44 10.87
C ARG A 184 30.00 -2.49 9.69
N HIS A 185 29.53 -1.26 9.85
CA HIS A 185 29.89 -0.19 8.94
C HIS A 185 31.31 0.31 9.27
N PRO A 186 32.18 0.58 8.27
CA PRO A 186 33.59 0.89 8.52
C PRO A 186 33.80 2.18 9.33
N THR A 187 32.92 3.16 9.18
CA THR A 187 33.16 4.54 9.67
C THR A 187 32.03 5.16 10.48
N MET A 188 30.84 4.54 10.54
CA MET A 188 29.65 5.16 11.12
C MET A 188 29.11 4.32 12.25
N THR A 189 28.52 4.95 13.26
CA THR A 189 27.70 4.25 14.27
C THR A 189 26.37 3.80 13.65
N PRO A 190 25.65 2.86 14.30
CA PRO A 190 24.31 2.47 13.83
C PRO A 190 23.35 3.65 13.65
N TYR A 191 23.36 4.61 14.59
CA TYR A 191 22.51 5.79 14.48
C TYR A 191 22.87 6.63 13.25
N GLN A 192 24.15 6.97 13.09
CA GLN A 192 24.63 7.78 11.96
C GLN A 192 24.33 7.12 10.62
N TYR A 193 24.46 5.80 10.54
CA TYR A 193 24.15 5.06 9.32
C TYR A 193 22.69 5.26 8.87
N PHE A 194 21.74 5.26 9.82
CA PHE A 194 20.30 5.31 9.58
C PHE A 194 19.64 6.71 9.76
N GLU A 195 20.37 7.74 10.20
CA GLU A 195 19.75 9.01 10.60
C GLU A 195 19.14 9.81 9.45
N GLU A 196 19.76 9.78 8.27
CA GLU A 196 19.23 10.44 7.07
C GLU A 196 17.98 9.70 6.56
N MET A 197 18.09 8.40 6.28
CA MET A 197 16.95 7.54 5.93
C MET A 197 16.62 6.54 7.04
N SER A 198 15.72 6.93 7.95
CA SER A 198 15.30 6.02 9.03
C SER A 198 14.66 4.74 8.46
N PRO A 199 15.02 3.54 8.97
CA PRO A 199 14.69 2.29 8.31
C PRO A 199 13.24 1.86 8.55
N LEU A 200 12.65 2.22 9.70
CA LEU A 200 11.32 1.76 10.10
C LEU A 200 10.26 2.81 9.75
N PHE A 201 9.18 2.39 9.08
CA PHE A 201 8.06 3.26 8.73
C PHE A 201 6.75 2.73 9.31
N CYS A 202 6.13 3.51 10.19
CA CYS A 202 4.90 3.12 10.88
C CYS A 202 3.97 4.32 11.08
N THR A 203 2.66 4.07 11.03
CA THR A 203 1.67 5.03 11.48
C THR A 203 1.59 4.95 12.99
N THR A 204 1.99 6.01 13.68
CA THR A 204 2.00 6.06 15.14
C THR A 204 1.60 7.44 15.64
N ASP A 205 1.30 7.56 16.93
CA ASP A 205 0.96 8.83 17.55
C ASP A 205 2.25 9.61 17.84
N VAL A 206 2.36 10.81 17.27
CA VAL A 206 3.49 11.72 17.49
C VAL A 206 3.10 12.72 18.57
N PRO A 207 3.69 12.65 19.78
CA PRO A 207 3.49 13.65 20.83
C PRO A 207 4.04 15.01 20.44
N PHE A 208 3.42 16.07 20.94
CA PHE A 208 3.85 17.45 20.73
C PHE A 208 5.28 17.69 21.23
N ASP A 209 5.65 17.10 22.37
CA ASP A 209 6.95 17.32 22.99
C ASP A 209 8.13 16.80 22.15
N LEU A 210 7.89 15.89 21.21
CA LEU A 210 8.94 15.27 20.40
C LEU A 210 9.25 16.00 19.09
N ILE A 211 8.43 16.98 18.67
CA ILE A 211 8.61 17.66 17.37
C ILE A 211 9.73 18.72 17.39
N GLY A 212 10.26 19.04 18.56
CA GLY A 212 11.31 20.04 18.80
C GLY A 212 10.79 21.46 18.94
N ASP A 213 11.51 22.27 19.71
CA ASP A 213 11.13 23.63 20.12
C ASP A 213 10.77 24.52 18.93
N HIS A 214 11.54 24.45 17.84
CA HIS A 214 11.28 25.23 16.63
C HIS A 214 9.87 25.00 16.06
N MET A 215 9.41 23.75 16.01
CA MET A 215 8.07 23.40 15.51
C MET A 215 6.98 23.54 16.57
N GLN A 216 7.32 23.41 17.86
CA GLN A 216 6.40 23.75 18.95
C GLN A 216 6.06 25.24 18.95
N ASP A 217 7.05 26.11 18.77
CA ASP A 217 6.84 27.54 18.67
C ASP A 217 6.04 27.91 17.42
N HIS A 218 6.24 27.20 16.32
CA HIS A 218 5.38 27.34 15.14
C HIS A 218 3.92 26.98 15.46
N VAL A 219 3.68 25.87 16.16
CA VAL A 219 2.34 25.44 16.59
C VAL A 219 1.67 26.50 17.45
N ARG A 220 2.38 27.01 18.48
CA ARG A 220 1.86 28.06 19.38
C ARG A 220 1.59 29.37 18.63
N ARG A 221 2.53 29.81 17.78
CA ARG A 221 2.43 31.06 17.01
C ARG A 221 1.23 31.08 16.05
N PHE A 222 0.86 29.92 15.51
CA PHE A 222 -0.23 29.79 14.54
C PHE A 222 -1.46 29.07 15.13
N GLU A 223 -1.54 28.94 16.46
CA GLU A 223 -2.67 28.35 17.18
C GLU A 223 -3.08 26.98 16.63
N LEU A 224 -2.08 26.16 16.26
CA LEU A 224 -2.31 24.80 15.81
C LEU A 224 -2.54 23.87 17.02
N SER A 225 -3.20 22.74 16.79
CA SER A 225 -3.43 21.76 17.86
C SER A 225 -2.13 21.13 18.37
N GLU A 226 -1.97 21.14 19.69
CA GLU A 226 -0.91 20.44 20.45
C GLU A 226 -1.26 18.97 20.76
N LYS A 227 -2.45 18.49 20.36
CA LYS A 227 -2.82 17.09 20.57
C LYS A 227 -1.89 16.17 19.78
N PRO A 228 -1.54 14.97 20.32
CA PRO A 228 -0.77 13.99 19.59
C PRO A 228 -1.39 13.69 18.22
N ARG A 229 -0.55 13.57 17.19
CA ARG A 229 -1.00 13.38 15.81
C ARG A 229 -0.64 11.99 15.32
N ARG A 230 -1.63 11.23 14.89
CA ARG A 230 -1.43 9.91 14.29
C ARG A 230 -0.92 10.04 12.85
N LEU A 231 0.37 9.81 12.64
CA LEU A 231 1.08 10.08 11.38
C LEU A 231 1.94 8.90 10.95
N LEU A 232 2.07 8.70 9.64
CA LEU A 232 3.12 7.85 9.08
C LEU A 232 4.46 8.57 9.17
N VAL A 233 5.36 8.03 10.00
CA VAL A 233 6.70 8.59 10.29
C VAL A 233 7.77 7.51 10.15
N GLY A 234 9.01 7.97 9.97
CA GLY A 234 10.22 7.16 10.05
C GLY A 234 10.75 7.12 11.49
N GLY A 235 11.39 6.02 11.90
CA GLY A 235 11.95 5.90 13.25
C GLY A 235 13.03 4.84 13.36
N MET A 236 13.66 4.82 14.53
CA MET A 236 14.82 3.96 14.84
C MET A 236 14.44 2.70 15.62
N ARG A 237 13.28 2.69 16.29
CA ARG A 237 12.77 1.53 17.04
C ARG A 237 11.26 1.42 16.89
N ALA A 238 10.75 0.20 16.86
CA ALA A 238 9.34 -0.09 16.75
C ALA A 238 8.94 -1.30 17.61
N ARG A 239 7.76 -1.23 18.21
CA ARG A 239 7.15 -2.34 18.94
C ARG A 239 5.96 -2.93 18.19
N GLN A 240 5.76 -4.24 18.32
CA GLN A 240 4.65 -5.00 17.71
C GLN A 240 4.44 -4.69 16.22
N MET A 241 5.53 -4.53 15.48
CA MET A 241 5.48 -4.25 14.06
C MET A 241 5.33 -5.55 13.29
N LEU A 242 4.26 -5.69 12.50
CA LEU A 242 4.14 -6.75 11.52
C LEU A 242 5.02 -6.40 10.32
N ILE A 243 5.98 -7.28 9.99
CA ILE A 243 6.98 -7.09 8.93
C ILE A 243 6.97 -8.30 7.99
N ALA A 244 6.97 -8.06 6.68
CA ALA A 244 7.16 -9.15 5.72
C ALA A 244 8.60 -9.67 5.78
N THR A 245 8.75 -11.00 5.81
CA THR A 245 10.04 -11.69 5.96
C THR A 245 11.15 -11.26 4.98
N PRO A 246 10.89 -10.87 3.70
CA PRO A 246 11.96 -10.33 2.85
C PRO A 246 12.52 -9.00 3.36
N LEU A 247 11.65 -8.10 3.84
CA LEU A 247 12.08 -6.83 4.45
C LEU A 247 12.76 -7.07 5.80
N LEU A 248 12.25 -8.00 6.61
CA LEU A 248 12.89 -8.37 7.87
C LEU A 248 14.28 -8.97 7.64
N LYS A 249 14.45 -9.81 6.62
CA LYS A 249 15.74 -10.34 6.21
C LYS A 249 16.72 -9.20 5.91
N TRP A 250 16.30 -8.22 5.11
CA TRP A 250 17.13 -7.04 4.80
C TRP A 250 17.53 -6.27 6.06
N TYR A 251 16.60 -6.06 7.01
CA TYR A 251 16.93 -5.41 8.29
C TYR A 251 17.99 -6.18 9.09
N LEU A 252 17.89 -7.52 9.14
CA LEU A 252 18.88 -8.36 9.82
C LEU A 252 20.26 -8.31 9.13
N GLU A 253 20.28 -8.29 7.78
CA GLU A 253 21.50 -8.13 6.99
C GLU A 253 22.16 -6.76 7.21
N HIS A 254 21.37 -5.74 7.55
CA HIS A 254 21.81 -4.39 7.89
C HIS A 254 22.02 -4.16 9.39
N GLY A 255 22.22 -5.24 10.16
CA GLY A 255 22.61 -5.18 11.56
C GLY A 255 21.51 -4.74 12.54
N MET A 256 20.24 -4.64 12.11
CA MET A 256 19.14 -4.35 13.02
C MET A 256 18.83 -5.53 13.94
N LEU A 257 18.29 -5.23 15.13
CA LEU A 257 18.00 -6.24 16.15
C LEU A 257 16.51 -6.43 16.34
N VAL A 258 16.07 -7.68 16.22
CA VAL A 258 14.76 -8.13 16.71
C VAL A 258 14.91 -8.52 18.18
N THR A 259 14.16 -7.86 19.06
CA THR A 259 14.25 -8.09 20.51
C THR A 259 13.17 -9.04 21.03
N LYS A 260 12.05 -9.18 20.30
CA LYS A 260 10.93 -10.05 20.69
C LYS A 260 10.09 -10.44 19.49
N ILE A 261 9.61 -11.69 19.45
CA ILE A 261 8.67 -12.16 18.43
C ILE A 261 7.32 -12.49 19.08
N TYR A 262 6.23 -11.91 18.57
CA TYR A 262 4.88 -12.17 19.08
C TYR A 262 4.20 -13.29 18.30
N GLN A 263 4.31 -13.23 16.97
CA GLN A 263 3.71 -14.23 16.09
C GLN A 263 4.39 -14.29 14.72
N VAL A 264 4.17 -15.42 14.05
CA VAL A 264 4.62 -15.67 12.68
C VAL A 264 3.45 -16.20 11.86
N LEU A 265 3.28 -15.65 10.67
CA LEU A 265 2.37 -16.13 9.64
C LEU A 265 3.20 -16.61 8.46
N GLU A 266 3.14 -17.89 8.14
CA GLU A 266 3.99 -18.49 7.12
C GLU A 266 3.16 -18.99 5.93
N PHE A 267 3.63 -18.72 4.72
CA PHE A 267 2.90 -18.95 3.47
C PHE A 267 3.77 -19.69 2.45
N ALA A 268 3.14 -20.28 1.44
CA ALA A 268 3.82 -20.60 0.19
C ALA A 268 3.99 -19.33 -0.67
N GLN A 269 4.99 -19.33 -1.56
CA GLN A 269 5.35 -18.18 -2.39
C GLN A 269 5.07 -18.43 -3.88
N ARG A 270 4.43 -17.47 -4.55
CA ARG A 270 4.41 -17.35 -6.03
C ARG A 270 4.62 -15.90 -6.48
N CYS A 271 4.88 -15.69 -7.77
CA CYS A 271 5.00 -14.35 -8.36
C CYS A 271 3.92 -14.10 -9.42
N PHE A 272 3.46 -12.85 -9.55
CA PHE A 272 2.51 -12.42 -10.59
C PHE A 272 3.24 -12.02 -11.88
N ARG A 273 4.22 -12.83 -12.31
CA ARG A 273 5.14 -12.50 -13.41
C ARG A 273 4.37 -12.17 -14.70
N ASP A 274 3.45 -13.03 -15.10
CA ASP A 274 2.73 -12.87 -16.37
C ASP A 274 1.83 -11.64 -16.38
N PHE A 275 1.14 -11.37 -15.27
CA PHE A 275 0.33 -10.16 -15.10
C PHE A 275 1.18 -8.88 -15.23
N VAL A 276 2.32 -8.82 -14.52
CA VAL A 276 3.22 -7.66 -14.57
C VAL A 276 3.86 -7.51 -15.95
N LYS A 277 4.16 -8.63 -16.63
CA LYS A 277 4.68 -8.63 -18.00
C LYS A 277 3.67 -8.02 -18.96
N VAL A 278 2.39 -8.43 -18.91
CA VAL A 278 1.32 -7.86 -19.74
C VAL A 278 1.20 -6.35 -19.53
N VAL A 279 1.19 -5.89 -18.27
CA VAL A 279 1.13 -4.44 -17.97
C VAL A 279 2.34 -3.71 -18.56
N SER A 280 3.54 -4.25 -18.39
CA SER A 280 4.77 -3.61 -18.87
C SER A 280 4.85 -3.58 -20.40
N ASP A 281 4.46 -4.67 -21.06
CA ASP A 281 4.48 -4.80 -22.52
C ASP A 281 3.46 -3.87 -23.18
N ASN A 282 2.23 -3.79 -22.64
CA ASN A 282 1.23 -2.84 -23.13
C ASN A 282 1.71 -1.39 -22.99
N ARG A 283 2.44 -1.07 -21.92
CA ARG A 283 3.04 0.26 -21.73
C ARG A 283 4.19 0.54 -22.68
N ARG A 284 5.00 -0.46 -23.03
CA ARG A 284 6.05 -0.35 -24.06
C ARG A 284 5.42 -0.13 -25.44
N LEU A 285 4.33 -0.83 -25.75
CA LEU A 285 3.59 -0.65 -26.99
C LEU A 285 3.00 0.77 -27.11
N GLY A 286 2.40 1.31 -26.05
CA GLY A 286 1.89 2.69 -26.07
C GLY A 286 2.96 3.78 -26.16
N ASP A 287 4.19 3.50 -25.72
CA ASP A 287 5.33 4.40 -25.94
C ASP A 287 5.83 4.36 -27.39
N ALA A 288 5.66 3.24 -28.09
CA ALA A 288 6.08 3.04 -29.48
C ALA A 288 5.02 3.51 -30.49
N ASP A 289 3.75 3.42 -30.12
CA ASP A 289 2.60 3.66 -31.00
C ASP A 289 1.54 4.52 -30.28
N PRO A 290 1.35 5.80 -30.69
CA PRO A 290 0.36 6.70 -30.10
C PRO A 290 -1.07 6.16 -30.13
N ASP A 291 -1.44 5.33 -31.10
CA ASP A 291 -2.79 4.75 -31.19
C ASP A 291 -3.05 3.73 -30.07
N LYS A 292 -1.99 3.22 -29.44
CA LYS A 292 -2.05 2.30 -28.28
C LYS A 292 -1.93 3.03 -26.94
N ALA A 293 -1.89 4.35 -26.91
CA ALA A 293 -1.77 5.12 -25.68
C ALA A 293 -2.90 4.84 -24.68
N ILE A 294 -4.13 4.62 -25.16
CA ILE A 294 -5.28 4.27 -24.31
C ILE A 294 -5.04 2.91 -23.64
N ILE A 295 -4.57 1.90 -24.38
CA ILE A 295 -4.28 0.57 -23.83
C ILE A 295 -3.19 0.66 -22.76
N ALA A 296 -2.16 1.47 -22.98
CA ALA A 296 -1.09 1.69 -22.02
C ALA A 296 -1.58 2.36 -20.72
N GLU A 297 -2.40 3.41 -20.80
CA GLU A 297 -2.95 4.06 -19.62
C GLU A 297 -3.97 3.18 -18.89
N THR A 298 -4.80 2.41 -19.62
CA THR A 298 -5.71 1.42 -19.02
C THR A 298 -4.92 0.33 -18.29
N SER A 299 -3.88 -0.25 -18.91
CA SER A 299 -3.06 -1.29 -18.29
C SER A 299 -2.32 -0.78 -17.05
N LYS A 300 -1.86 0.47 -17.08
CA LYS A 300 -1.28 1.15 -15.92
C LYS A 300 -2.31 1.30 -14.80
N LEU A 301 -3.54 1.70 -15.14
CA LEU A 301 -4.62 1.79 -14.17
C LEU A 301 -4.91 0.41 -13.57
N GLU A 302 -5.08 -0.64 -14.37
CA GLU A 302 -5.30 -2.01 -13.89
C GLU A 302 -4.18 -2.51 -12.97
N GLY A 303 -2.92 -2.26 -13.35
CA GLY A 303 -1.77 -2.61 -12.52
C GLY A 303 -1.80 -1.91 -11.15
N ASN A 304 -2.13 -0.62 -11.13
CA ASN A 304 -2.17 0.18 -9.91
C ASN A 304 -3.46 -0.04 -9.09
N SER A 305 -4.61 -0.22 -9.73
CA SER A 305 -5.89 -0.45 -9.04
C SER A 305 -5.98 -1.86 -8.49
N GLY A 306 -5.28 -2.83 -9.10
CA GLY A 306 -5.22 -4.22 -8.65
C GLY A 306 -4.75 -4.33 -7.20
N TYR A 307 -3.65 -3.66 -6.82
CA TYR A 307 -3.21 -3.67 -5.42
C TYR A 307 -4.22 -2.95 -4.52
N GLY A 308 -4.72 -1.78 -4.94
CA GLY A 308 -5.65 -0.97 -4.14
C GLY A 308 -6.94 -1.72 -3.80
N GLY A 309 -7.45 -2.51 -4.74
CA GLY A 309 -8.60 -3.38 -4.53
C GLY A 309 -8.36 -4.47 -3.49
N THR A 310 -7.12 -4.99 -3.37
CA THR A 310 -6.82 -6.04 -2.37
C THR A 310 -6.76 -5.54 -0.93
N ILE A 311 -6.49 -4.24 -0.71
CA ILE A 311 -6.38 -3.62 0.63
C ILE A 311 -7.50 -2.62 0.90
N MET A 312 -8.60 -2.75 0.16
CA MET A 312 -9.78 -1.93 0.36
C MET A 312 -10.37 -2.22 1.74
N ASP A 313 -10.57 -1.15 2.52
CA ASP A 313 -11.15 -1.23 3.85
C ASP A 313 -12.67 -1.40 3.74
N GLN A 314 -13.11 -2.65 3.79
CA GLN A 314 -14.52 -3.04 3.72
C GLN A 314 -15.29 -2.63 4.99
N GLU A 315 -14.62 -2.33 6.10
CA GLU A 315 -15.27 -1.90 7.35
C GLU A 315 -15.87 -0.51 7.24
N LYS A 316 -15.35 0.31 6.31
CA LYS A 316 -15.90 1.63 5.99
C LYS A 316 -17.11 1.58 5.05
N PHE A 317 -17.53 0.41 4.58
CA PHE A 317 -18.67 0.30 3.67
C PHE A 317 -19.96 0.71 4.36
N GLN A 318 -20.79 1.46 3.62
CA GLN A 318 -22.02 2.06 4.12
C GLN A 318 -23.16 1.79 3.14
N SER A 319 -24.39 1.80 3.64
CA SER A 319 -25.60 1.92 2.85
C SER A 319 -26.09 3.35 2.90
N VAL A 320 -26.43 3.89 1.74
CA VAL A 320 -27.05 5.20 1.62
C VAL A 320 -28.50 4.98 1.21
N THR A 321 -29.41 5.56 1.98
CA THR A 321 -30.85 5.56 1.68
C THR A 321 -31.32 7.00 1.55
N TYR A 322 -32.12 7.28 0.53
CA TYR A 322 -32.76 8.58 0.36
C TYR A 322 -34.19 8.52 0.88
N VAL A 323 -34.54 9.46 1.75
CA VAL A 323 -35.80 9.45 2.51
C VAL A 323 -36.51 10.77 2.30
N LEU A 324 -37.80 10.69 1.99
CA LEU A 324 -38.71 11.83 1.91
C LEU A 324 -39.56 11.88 3.18
N GLY A 325 -39.60 13.05 3.82
CA GLY A 325 -40.42 13.35 4.99
C GLY A 325 -39.67 13.21 6.32
N GLU A 326 -39.81 14.20 7.19
CA GLU A 326 -39.12 14.24 8.50
C GLU A 326 -39.47 13.05 9.39
N GLY A 327 -40.75 12.67 9.47
CA GLY A 327 -41.16 11.53 10.30
C GLY A 327 -40.48 10.21 9.90
N ARG A 328 -40.25 10.00 8.60
CA ARG A 328 -39.57 8.80 8.11
C ARG A 328 -38.07 8.85 8.34
N VAL A 329 -37.46 10.03 8.23
CA VAL A 329 -36.02 10.16 8.47
C VAL A 329 -35.66 9.90 9.93
N MET A 330 -36.52 10.31 10.87
CA MET A 330 -36.34 10.01 12.29
C MET A 330 -36.39 8.50 12.58
N LEU A 331 -37.26 7.75 11.90
CA LEU A 331 -37.28 6.28 12.01
C LEU A 331 -35.99 5.64 11.49
N GLU A 332 -35.43 6.17 10.41
CA GLU A 332 -34.15 5.70 9.85
C GLU A 332 -32.96 6.09 10.75
N ALA A 333 -32.99 7.27 11.37
CA ALA A 333 -31.96 7.73 12.30
C ALA A 333 -31.95 6.96 13.62
N ASN A 334 -33.09 6.39 14.02
CA ASN A 334 -33.19 5.53 15.21
C ASN A 334 -32.59 4.13 15.03
N LYS A 335 -32.16 3.76 13.81
CA LYS A 335 -31.52 2.46 13.58
C LYS A 335 -30.14 2.40 14.26
N PRO A 336 -29.75 1.27 14.88
CA PRO A 336 -28.42 1.13 15.48
C PRO A 336 -27.25 1.33 14.51
N GLN A 337 -27.52 1.14 13.22
CA GLN A 337 -26.55 1.34 12.15
C GLN A 337 -26.39 2.81 11.73
N PHE A 338 -27.23 3.71 12.22
CA PHE A 338 -27.20 5.13 11.86
C PHE A 338 -25.82 5.72 12.10
N LYS A 339 -25.34 6.45 11.09
CA LYS A 339 -24.03 7.10 11.15
C LYS A 339 -24.14 8.59 10.88
N LYS A 340 -24.88 8.99 9.85
CA LYS A 340 -24.97 10.37 9.45
C LYS A 340 -26.27 10.65 8.70
N LEU A 341 -26.83 11.82 8.97
CA LEU A 341 -27.96 12.39 8.27
C LEU A 341 -27.47 13.64 7.51
N THR A 342 -27.84 13.78 6.25
CA THR A 342 -27.59 14.98 5.46
C THR A 342 -28.89 15.45 4.83
N THR A 343 -29.35 16.64 5.18
CA THR A 343 -30.47 17.29 4.50
C THR A 343 -30.03 17.69 3.08
N LEU A 344 -30.76 17.22 2.06
CA LEU A 344 -30.45 17.49 0.66
C LEU A 344 -31.29 18.65 0.13
N LEU A 345 -32.60 18.61 0.38
CA LEU A 345 -33.57 19.62 -0.04
C LEU A 345 -34.45 19.94 1.17
N GLU A 346 -34.18 21.09 1.79
CA GLU A 346 -34.94 21.55 2.97
C GLU A 346 -36.43 21.77 2.64
N GLN A 347 -36.72 22.32 1.46
CA GLN A 347 -38.10 22.61 1.03
C GLN A 347 -38.94 21.36 0.76
N ASP A 348 -38.30 20.24 0.40
CA ASP A 348 -38.97 19.00 0.01
C ASP A 348 -38.85 17.92 1.11
N GLU A 349 -38.32 18.26 2.29
CA GLU A 349 -38.03 17.30 3.37
C GLU A 349 -37.26 16.07 2.86
N TYR A 350 -36.26 16.29 2.02
CA TYR A 350 -35.50 15.21 1.38
C TYR A 350 -34.13 15.04 2.03
N PHE A 351 -33.85 13.82 2.48
CA PHE A 351 -32.70 13.49 3.31
C PHE A 351 -31.90 12.33 2.74
N GLU A 352 -30.58 12.39 2.91
CA GLU A 352 -29.65 11.28 2.71
C GLU A 352 -29.28 10.70 4.09
N VAL A 353 -29.60 9.42 4.30
CA VAL A 353 -29.24 8.69 5.51
C VAL A 353 -28.11 7.72 5.19
N GLU A 354 -26.97 7.91 5.83
CA GLU A 354 -25.82 7.02 5.79
C GLU A 354 -25.88 6.06 6.98
N ASN A 355 -25.99 4.76 6.69
CA ASN A 355 -26.02 3.67 7.67
C ASN A 355 -24.78 2.78 7.50
N ARG A 356 -24.24 2.27 8.62
CA ARG A 356 -23.27 1.16 8.62
C ARG A 356 -23.92 -0.11 8.07
N LYS A 357 -23.13 -1.01 7.52
CA LYS A 357 -23.62 -2.33 7.11
C LYS A 357 -23.86 -3.21 8.33
N GLU A 358 -24.99 -3.90 8.38
CA GLU A 358 -25.29 -4.90 9.42
C GLU A 358 -24.35 -6.10 9.34
N ARG A 359 -23.99 -6.51 8.12
CA ARG A 359 -23.04 -7.58 7.85
C ARG A 359 -21.98 -7.12 6.85
N LEU A 360 -20.73 -7.43 7.17
CA LEU A 360 -19.57 -7.20 6.32
C LEU A 360 -18.95 -8.53 5.93
N ASP A 361 -18.77 -8.77 4.64
CA ASP A 361 -18.06 -9.94 4.13
C ASP A 361 -16.61 -9.55 3.80
N ILE A 362 -15.68 -9.79 4.73
CA ILE A 362 -14.25 -9.53 4.54
C ILE A 362 -13.65 -10.64 3.67
N ASN A 363 -13.61 -10.42 2.36
CA ASN A 363 -13.31 -11.44 1.36
C ASN A 363 -12.18 -11.06 0.40
N LEU A 364 -11.40 -10.03 0.74
CA LEU A 364 -10.27 -9.57 -0.05
C LEU A 364 -8.94 -10.21 0.41
N PRO A 365 -8.01 -10.49 -0.51
CA PRO A 365 -6.71 -11.06 -0.17
C PRO A 365 -5.74 -9.98 0.32
N ILE A 366 -6.03 -9.36 1.46
CA ILE A 366 -5.29 -8.22 2.05
C ILE A 366 -3.78 -8.48 2.20
N GLN A 367 -3.39 -9.73 2.41
CA GLN A 367 -1.99 -10.14 2.50
C GLN A 367 -1.20 -9.81 1.22
N ILE A 368 -1.83 -9.84 0.05
CA ILE A 368 -1.16 -9.52 -1.22
C ILE A 368 -0.77 -8.04 -1.23
N GLY A 369 -1.73 -7.14 -1.00
CA GLY A 369 -1.45 -5.71 -1.00
C GLY A 369 -0.53 -5.29 0.15
N TYR A 370 -0.63 -5.94 1.31
CA TYR A 370 0.35 -5.75 2.39
C TYR A 370 1.78 -6.07 1.91
N PHE A 371 2.01 -7.24 1.29
CA PHE A 371 3.34 -7.59 0.78
C PHE A 371 3.82 -6.63 -0.32
N ILE A 372 2.94 -6.16 -1.21
CA ILE A 372 3.29 -5.16 -2.22
C ILE A 372 3.86 -3.90 -1.56
N LEU A 373 3.20 -3.39 -0.52
CA LEU A 373 3.69 -2.22 0.22
C LEU A 373 5.02 -2.49 0.93
N GLN A 374 5.21 -3.68 1.49
CA GLN A 374 6.47 -4.06 2.14
C GLN A 374 7.63 -4.18 1.14
N TYR A 375 7.40 -4.74 -0.04
CA TYR A 375 8.39 -4.75 -1.13
C TYR A 375 8.68 -3.35 -1.65
N GLY A 376 7.69 -2.46 -1.71
CA GLY A 376 7.91 -1.05 -2.06
C GLY A 376 8.85 -0.37 -1.06
N LYS A 377 8.64 -0.56 0.24
CA LYS A 377 9.55 -0.06 1.30
C LYS A 377 10.95 -0.64 1.16
N LEU A 378 11.05 -1.97 1.03
CA LEU A 378 12.32 -2.66 0.83
C LEU A 378 13.06 -2.07 -0.35
N ARG A 379 12.38 -1.85 -1.49
CA ARG A 379 13.02 -1.36 -2.69
C ARG A 379 13.59 0.05 -2.55
N MET A 380 12.92 0.91 -1.78
CA MET A 380 13.43 2.26 -1.48
C MET A 380 14.64 2.21 -0.54
N LEU A 381 14.60 1.33 0.47
CA LEU A 381 15.72 1.12 1.39
C LEU A 381 16.94 0.56 0.66
N GLU A 382 16.75 -0.47 -0.15
CA GLU A 382 17.77 -1.04 -1.04
C GLU A 382 18.40 0.03 -1.93
N PHE A 383 17.61 0.91 -2.52
CA PHE A 383 18.16 1.96 -3.38
C PHE A 383 19.04 2.95 -2.62
N TYR A 384 18.66 3.33 -1.40
CA TYR A 384 19.48 4.23 -0.60
C TYR A 384 20.73 3.52 -0.07
N PHE A 385 20.58 2.39 0.62
CA PHE A 385 21.66 1.74 1.36
C PHE A 385 22.51 0.80 0.51
N ASP A 386 21.92 0.04 -0.41
CA ASP A 386 22.64 -0.96 -1.22
C ASP A 386 23.15 -0.38 -2.55
N PHE A 387 22.63 0.79 -2.95
CA PHE A 387 23.08 1.49 -4.16
C PHE A 387 23.68 2.87 -3.88
N LEU A 388 22.93 3.85 -3.37
CA LEU A 388 23.48 5.21 -3.23
C LEU A 388 24.69 5.25 -2.27
N ASP A 389 24.55 4.70 -1.07
CA ASP A 389 25.60 4.72 -0.04
C ASP A 389 26.86 3.93 -0.46
N VAL A 390 26.66 2.87 -1.25
CA VAL A 390 27.74 2.03 -1.80
C VAL A 390 28.46 2.73 -2.96
N TYR A 391 27.73 3.38 -3.87
CA TYR A 391 28.28 3.92 -5.12
C TYR A 391 28.69 5.39 -5.04
N VAL A 392 28.16 6.16 -4.08
CA VAL A 392 28.37 7.60 -3.94
C VAL A 392 28.85 7.88 -2.53
N ASP A 393 29.76 8.84 -2.36
CA ASP A 393 30.12 9.30 -1.02
C ASP A 393 28.97 10.12 -0.42
N ARG A 394 28.66 9.94 0.87
CA ARG A 394 27.61 10.72 1.54
C ARG A 394 27.92 12.21 1.57
N SER A 395 29.17 12.64 1.37
CA SER A 395 29.47 14.07 1.17
C SER A 395 29.02 14.61 -0.19
N ASP A 396 28.76 13.72 -1.16
CA ASP A 396 28.42 14.07 -2.54
C ASP A 396 26.93 13.99 -2.85
N PHE A 397 26.10 13.55 -1.91
CA PHE A 397 24.65 13.61 -2.03
C PHE A 397 23.94 13.95 -0.72
N GLU A 398 22.77 14.56 -0.83
CA GLU A 398 21.88 14.81 0.31
C GLU A 398 20.44 14.50 -0.11
N TYR A 399 19.72 13.73 0.70
CA TYR A 399 18.35 13.32 0.41
C TYR A 399 17.34 14.41 0.79
N CYS A 400 16.66 15.01 -0.19
CA CYS A 400 15.82 16.19 0.01
C CYS A 400 14.33 15.89 0.26
N GLU A 401 13.76 14.88 -0.40
CA GLU A 401 12.35 14.48 -0.22
C GLU A 401 12.13 13.05 -0.72
N MET A 402 11.25 12.32 -0.02
CA MET A 402 10.68 11.06 -0.49
C MET A 402 9.15 11.13 -0.54
N ASP A 403 8.54 10.80 -1.68
CA ASP A 403 7.09 10.55 -1.75
C ASP A 403 6.84 9.19 -2.41
N THR A 404 6.63 8.19 -1.56
CA THR A 404 6.26 6.81 -1.90
C THR A 404 7.31 6.06 -2.73
N ASP A 405 7.41 6.33 -4.03
CA ASP A 405 8.28 5.68 -5.01
C ASP A 405 9.18 6.69 -5.75
N SER A 406 9.22 7.93 -5.27
CA SER A 406 10.08 9.00 -5.77
C SER A 406 11.11 9.45 -4.72
N ALA A 407 12.33 9.69 -5.19
CA ALA A 407 13.49 10.13 -4.43
C ALA A 407 14.04 11.42 -5.06
N TYR A 408 14.04 12.52 -4.31
CA TYR A 408 14.71 13.75 -4.69
C TYR A 408 15.97 13.90 -3.83
N MET A 409 17.12 14.07 -4.48
CA MET A 409 18.40 14.26 -3.83
C MET A 409 19.18 15.37 -4.52
N ALA A 410 19.96 16.12 -3.75
CA ALA A 410 20.98 17.03 -4.26
C ALA A 410 22.28 16.27 -4.48
N LEU A 411 23.05 16.68 -5.48
CA LEU A 411 24.37 16.11 -5.79
C LEU A 411 25.41 17.25 -5.76
N SER A 412 26.62 16.94 -5.32
CA SER A 412 27.76 17.87 -5.37
C SER A 412 28.26 18.08 -6.82
N GLY A 413 28.03 17.10 -7.70
CA GLY A 413 28.39 17.12 -9.11
C GLY A 413 27.22 17.40 -10.06
N PRO A 414 27.50 17.60 -11.37
CA PRO A 414 26.48 17.91 -12.37
C PRO A 414 25.48 16.77 -12.63
N ASP A 415 25.87 15.52 -12.39
CA ASP A 415 25.03 14.33 -12.58
C ASP A 415 25.48 13.17 -11.69
N LEU A 416 24.67 12.11 -11.61
CA LEU A 416 24.96 10.93 -10.79
C LEU A 416 26.28 10.25 -11.20
N ALA A 417 26.60 10.20 -12.50
CA ALA A 417 27.81 9.53 -12.99
C ALA A 417 29.10 10.25 -12.54
N SER A 418 29.02 11.57 -12.37
CA SER A 418 30.15 12.42 -11.96
C SER A 418 30.56 12.22 -10.49
N VAL A 419 29.63 11.78 -9.64
CA VAL A 419 29.85 11.56 -8.20
C VAL A 419 30.02 10.09 -7.81
N ILE A 420 30.04 9.17 -8.79
CA ILE A 420 30.33 7.76 -8.50
C ILE A 420 31.75 7.62 -7.97
N ARG A 421 31.89 6.95 -6.82
CA ARG A 421 33.17 6.60 -6.19
C ARG A 421 34.11 5.99 -7.23
N PRO A 422 35.39 6.41 -7.30
CA PRO A 422 36.33 5.93 -8.32
C PRO A 422 36.39 4.40 -8.46
N GLU A 423 36.40 3.68 -7.34
CA GLU A 423 36.45 2.22 -7.24
C GLU A 423 35.17 1.52 -7.71
N MET A 424 34.04 2.23 -7.76
CA MET A 424 32.74 1.69 -8.20
C MET A 424 32.43 2.02 -9.67
N LYS A 425 33.23 2.87 -10.34
CA LYS A 425 32.98 3.32 -11.72
C LYS A 425 32.87 2.16 -12.71
N ASP A 426 33.74 1.15 -12.62
CA ASP A 426 33.70 0.00 -13.53
C ASP A 426 32.46 -0.87 -13.31
N ALA A 427 32.04 -1.05 -12.05
CA ALA A 427 30.80 -1.77 -11.74
C ALA A 427 29.58 -1.01 -12.27
N TYR A 428 29.53 0.31 -12.03
CA TYR A 428 28.49 1.20 -12.51
C TYR A 428 28.37 1.19 -14.04
N GLN A 429 29.49 1.36 -14.76
CA GLN A 429 29.52 1.33 -16.22
C GLN A 429 29.11 -0.03 -16.79
N ARG A 430 29.57 -1.13 -16.17
CA ARG A 430 29.16 -2.49 -16.57
C ARG A 430 27.67 -2.73 -16.40
N ALA A 431 27.06 -2.25 -15.32
CA ALA A 431 25.62 -2.37 -15.10
C ALA A 431 24.80 -1.62 -16.16
N LEU A 432 25.28 -0.47 -16.64
CA LEU A 432 24.58 0.34 -17.64
C LEU A 432 24.83 -0.11 -19.08
N THR A 433 26.07 -0.48 -19.41
CA THR A 433 26.51 -0.66 -20.79
C THR A 433 27.22 -1.99 -21.06
N GLY A 434 27.65 -2.71 -20.02
CA GLY A 434 28.51 -3.89 -20.15
C GLY A 434 27.81 -5.16 -20.65
N CYS A 435 26.47 -5.20 -20.64
CA CYS A 435 25.68 -6.34 -21.11
C CYS A 435 24.56 -5.90 -22.06
N CYS A 436 24.83 -5.93 -23.37
CA CYS A 436 23.83 -5.68 -24.42
C CYS A 436 23.14 -6.99 -24.85
N ARG A 437 22.43 -7.64 -23.91
CA ARG A 437 21.66 -8.87 -24.15
C ARG A 437 20.25 -8.77 -23.60
N ASP A 438 19.29 -9.41 -24.26
CA ASP A 438 17.88 -9.32 -23.88
C ASP A 438 17.55 -10.09 -22.60
N ASP A 439 18.35 -11.09 -22.24
CA ASP A 439 18.24 -11.91 -21.02
C ASP A 439 18.84 -11.24 -19.77
N PHE A 440 19.55 -10.12 -19.95
CA PHE A 440 20.11 -9.36 -18.83
C PHE A 440 19.05 -8.46 -18.19
N GLU A 441 18.82 -8.66 -16.88
CA GLU A 441 17.95 -7.82 -16.06
C GLU A 441 18.84 -6.85 -15.24
N PRO A 442 18.76 -5.53 -15.48
CA PRO A 442 19.54 -4.57 -14.68
C PRO A 442 19.01 -4.48 -13.26
N ASP A 443 19.90 -4.24 -12.30
CA ASP A 443 19.52 -4.15 -10.89
C ASP A 443 18.88 -2.81 -10.54
N TRP A 444 19.57 -1.68 -10.79
CA TRP A 444 19.17 -0.37 -10.23
C TRP A 444 18.63 0.61 -11.25
N LEU A 445 19.35 0.78 -12.35
CA LEU A 445 19.14 1.83 -13.34
C LEU A 445 18.86 1.23 -14.73
N PRO A 446 18.09 1.91 -15.60
CA PRO A 446 17.92 1.52 -16.99
C PRO A 446 19.25 1.42 -17.73
N ARG A 447 19.40 0.40 -18.59
CA ARG A 447 20.58 0.28 -19.45
C ARG A 447 20.65 1.42 -20.45
N THR A 448 21.87 1.75 -20.83
CA THR A 448 22.19 2.74 -21.86
C THR A 448 23.08 2.17 -22.98
N CYS A 449 23.33 0.85 -22.99
CA CYS A 449 24.12 0.17 -24.05
C CYS A 449 23.59 0.42 -25.47
N CYS A 450 22.26 0.43 -25.67
CA CYS A 450 21.64 0.70 -26.96
C CYS A 450 20.25 1.32 -26.79
N THR A 451 19.73 1.91 -27.87
CA THR A 451 18.41 2.56 -27.88
C THR A 451 17.26 1.59 -27.55
N ASN A 452 17.37 0.32 -27.94
CA ASN A 452 16.32 -0.67 -27.71
C ASN A 452 16.19 -1.02 -26.22
N HIS A 453 17.31 -1.33 -25.55
CA HIS A 453 17.31 -1.60 -24.11
C HIS A 453 16.92 -0.38 -23.28
N ALA A 454 17.41 0.82 -23.64
CA ALA A 454 17.02 2.05 -22.96
C ALA A 454 15.49 2.30 -23.03
N LYS A 455 14.86 2.05 -24.18
CA LYS A 455 13.40 2.13 -24.35
C LYS A 455 12.67 1.05 -23.57
N TYR A 456 13.17 -0.19 -23.60
CA TYR A 456 12.57 -1.33 -22.90
C TYR A 456 12.58 -1.13 -21.37
N ASP A 457 13.72 -0.70 -20.83
CA ASP A 457 13.99 -0.52 -19.40
C ASP A 457 13.25 0.68 -18.80
N LYS A 458 12.86 1.66 -19.63
CA LYS A 458 11.96 2.75 -19.22
C LYS A 458 10.65 2.24 -18.60
N ARG A 459 10.19 1.05 -19.02
CA ARG A 459 8.98 0.38 -18.50
C ARG A 459 9.27 -0.90 -17.71
N THR A 460 10.54 -1.24 -17.47
CA THR A 460 10.90 -2.38 -16.61
C THR A 460 10.62 -2.03 -15.14
N PRO A 461 9.80 -2.83 -14.42
CA PRO A 461 9.52 -2.61 -12.99
C PRO A 461 10.78 -2.68 -12.12
N GLY A 462 10.79 -1.97 -10.99
CA GLY A 462 11.88 -2.03 -10.01
C GLY A 462 13.10 -1.13 -10.30
N LEU A 463 13.27 -0.66 -11.54
CA LEU A 463 14.35 0.29 -11.88
C LEU A 463 14.01 1.73 -11.51
N PHE A 464 15.01 2.47 -11.04
CA PHE A 464 14.92 3.89 -10.75
C PHE A 464 15.22 4.71 -12.01
N LYS A 465 14.29 5.59 -12.40
CA LYS A 465 14.43 6.42 -13.61
C LYS A 465 14.47 7.89 -13.23
N VAL A 466 15.33 8.66 -13.90
CA VAL A 466 15.36 10.11 -13.78
C VAL A 466 14.06 10.68 -14.38
N GLU A 467 13.18 11.18 -13.51
CA GLU A 467 11.90 11.77 -13.93
C GLU A 467 12.00 13.28 -14.16
N TYR A 468 12.81 13.97 -13.35
CA TYR A 468 13.04 15.41 -13.43
C TYR A 468 14.38 15.77 -12.80
N GLU A 469 15.04 16.78 -13.35
CA GLU A 469 16.26 17.36 -12.80
C GLU A 469 16.05 18.87 -12.69
N GLY A 470 16.67 19.51 -11.71
CA GLY A 470 16.69 20.96 -11.60
C GLY A 470 17.86 21.43 -10.76
N ASP A 471 18.10 22.74 -10.81
CA ASP A 471 19.24 23.40 -10.17
C ASP A 471 18.90 23.88 -8.76
N VAL A 472 17.61 23.98 -8.42
CA VAL A 472 17.14 24.46 -7.11
C VAL A 472 15.93 23.66 -6.67
N MET A 473 15.93 23.22 -5.41
CA MET A 473 14.77 22.60 -4.74
C MET A 473 14.42 23.34 -3.45
N ILE A 474 13.12 23.43 -3.15
CA ILE A 474 12.60 23.88 -1.83
C ILE A 474 11.56 22.86 -1.38
N GLY A 475 11.80 22.21 -0.25
CA GLY A 475 10.82 21.40 0.48
C GLY A 475 10.32 22.16 1.70
N LEU A 476 9.00 22.27 1.88
CA LEU A 476 8.41 22.93 3.06
C LEU A 476 7.96 21.91 4.11
N CYS A 477 7.31 20.85 3.65
CA CYS A 477 6.90 19.69 4.43
C CYS A 477 6.55 18.55 3.46
N SER A 478 6.22 17.37 4.00
CA SER A 478 5.85 16.21 3.17
C SER A 478 4.80 16.56 2.10
N LYS A 479 5.09 16.18 0.85
CA LYS A 479 4.24 16.39 -0.34
C LYS A 479 4.08 17.85 -0.77
N THR A 480 4.86 18.76 -0.19
CA THR A 480 4.84 20.20 -0.51
C THR A 480 6.25 20.68 -0.82
N TYR A 481 6.64 20.57 -2.09
CA TYR A 481 7.99 20.88 -2.58
C TYR A 481 7.96 21.43 -4.00
N ILE A 482 9.03 22.13 -4.41
CA ILE A 482 9.24 22.64 -5.77
C ILE A 482 10.68 22.41 -6.21
N VAL A 483 10.85 22.06 -7.48
CA VAL A 483 12.13 21.97 -8.18
C VAL A 483 12.09 22.93 -9.37
N GLN A 484 13.17 23.66 -9.60
CA GLN A 484 13.35 24.59 -10.71
C GLN A 484 14.56 24.23 -11.55
N LYS A 485 14.37 24.18 -12.88
CA LYS A 485 15.46 24.08 -13.86
C LYS A 485 15.64 25.41 -14.59
N ILE A 486 16.87 25.88 -14.68
CA ILE A 486 17.29 27.12 -15.31
C ILE A 486 17.97 26.75 -16.63
N LYS A 487 17.31 27.06 -17.75
CA LYS A 487 17.83 26.80 -19.09
C LYS A 487 18.24 28.10 -19.77
N LEU A 488 19.43 28.10 -20.38
CA LEU A 488 19.80 29.14 -21.32
C LEU A 488 19.15 28.85 -22.67
N VAL A 489 18.21 29.70 -23.10
CA VAL A 489 17.49 29.52 -24.37
C VAL A 489 17.98 30.55 -25.38
N HIS A 490 18.47 30.03 -26.50
CA HIS A 490 18.79 30.82 -27.69
C HIS A 490 17.55 30.96 -28.58
N THR A 491 17.45 32.08 -29.29
CA THR A 491 16.34 32.29 -30.23
C THR A 491 16.55 31.40 -31.45
N SER A 492 15.59 30.54 -31.81
CA SER A 492 15.77 29.63 -32.94
C SER A 492 15.90 30.38 -34.27
N ASN A 493 16.75 29.87 -35.17
CA ASN A 493 16.94 30.41 -36.53
C ASN A 493 15.62 30.50 -37.31
N THR A 494 14.70 29.56 -37.07
CA THR A 494 13.36 29.53 -37.68
C THR A 494 12.48 30.67 -37.19
N LYS A 495 12.46 30.96 -35.88
CA LYS A 495 11.74 32.12 -35.33
C LYS A 495 12.33 33.43 -35.83
N MET A 496 13.66 33.50 -35.96
CA MET A 496 14.32 34.66 -36.55
C MET A 496 13.90 34.88 -38.00
N THR A 497 13.84 33.80 -38.79
CA THR A 497 13.43 33.84 -40.19
C THR A 497 11.96 34.25 -40.31
N ALA A 498 11.07 33.66 -39.52
CA ALA A 498 9.66 34.01 -39.47
C ALA A 498 9.43 35.48 -39.08
N PHE A 499 10.17 36.01 -38.10
CA PHE A 499 10.08 37.42 -37.73
C PHE A 499 10.56 38.36 -38.84
N ARG A 500 11.64 38.01 -39.55
CA ARG A 500 12.12 38.76 -40.72
C ARG A 500 11.08 38.76 -41.83
N LEU A 501 10.49 37.60 -42.13
CA LEU A 501 9.42 37.45 -43.13
C LEU A 501 8.17 38.26 -42.77
N LEU A 502 7.72 38.22 -41.51
CA LEU A 502 6.59 39.00 -41.01
C LEU A 502 6.82 40.51 -41.12
N ARG A 503 8.03 41.00 -40.82
CA ARG A 503 8.37 42.43 -40.99
C ARG A 503 8.40 42.83 -42.46
N ARG A 504 8.93 41.97 -43.33
CA ARG A 504 8.94 42.20 -44.78
C ARG A 504 7.50 42.27 -45.32
N ALA A 505 6.63 41.36 -44.90
CA ALA A 505 5.21 41.38 -45.27
C ALA A 505 4.50 42.65 -44.80
N LYS A 506 4.86 43.19 -43.62
CA LYS A 506 4.33 44.45 -43.08
C LYS A 506 5.02 45.72 -43.60
N LYS A 507 5.92 45.62 -44.60
CA LYS A 507 6.74 46.73 -45.14
C LYS A 507 7.48 47.55 -44.06
N LEU A 508 7.87 46.90 -42.97
CA LEU A 508 8.62 47.54 -41.89
C LEU A 508 10.12 47.55 -42.20
N PRO A 509 10.87 48.61 -41.83
CA PRO A 509 12.32 48.68 -42.09
C PRO A 509 13.08 47.54 -41.38
N PRO A 510 14.23 47.11 -41.95
CA PRO A 510 15.06 46.06 -41.36
C PRO A 510 15.55 46.51 -39.98
N LYS A 511 15.30 45.67 -38.97
CA LYS A 511 15.76 45.90 -37.60
C LYS A 511 16.81 44.86 -37.25
N ARG A 512 18.02 45.30 -36.85
CA ARG A 512 19.07 44.42 -36.33
C ARG A 512 18.62 43.91 -34.96
N LEU A 513 18.22 42.64 -34.88
CA LEU A 513 17.86 42.00 -33.61
C LEU A 513 19.14 41.52 -32.93
N ILE A 514 19.56 42.25 -31.90
CA ILE A 514 20.56 41.75 -30.95
C ILE A 514 19.79 40.84 -29.98
N HIS A 515 19.85 39.54 -30.20
CA HIS A 515 19.22 38.56 -29.32
C HIS A 515 20.22 38.03 -28.31
N ARG A 516 20.13 38.58 -27.09
CA ARG A 516 20.82 38.02 -25.93
C ARG A 516 20.14 36.71 -25.53
N PRO A 517 20.91 35.68 -25.14
CA PRO A 517 20.37 34.46 -24.54
C PRO A 517 19.41 34.84 -23.40
N ARG A 518 18.28 34.12 -23.29
CA ARG A 518 17.32 34.34 -22.21
C ARG A 518 17.34 33.15 -21.27
N LEU A 519 17.29 33.40 -19.97
CA LEU A 519 17.11 32.37 -18.97
C LEU A 519 15.63 31.99 -18.89
N LEU A 520 15.32 30.75 -19.28
CA LEU A 520 14.02 30.14 -19.06
C LEU A 520 14.05 29.38 -17.73
N ARG A 521 13.06 29.62 -16.87
CA ARG A 521 12.91 28.93 -15.59
C ARG A 521 11.71 28.00 -15.67
N GLU A 522 11.96 26.71 -15.75
CA GLU A 522 10.94 25.67 -15.70
C GLU A 522 10.78 25.19 -14.25
N VAL A 523 9.57 24.81 -13.85
CA VAL A 523 9.29 24.36 -12.48
C VAL A 523 8.43 23.11 -12.48
N LYS A 524 8.74 22.18 -11.57
CA LYS A 524 7.90 21.04 -11.18
C LYS A 524 7.64 21.18 -9.68
N PHE A 525 6.37 21.14 -9.25
CA PHE A 525 6.05 21.26 -7.83
C PHE A 525 4.90 20.37 -7.41
N SER A 526 4.84 20.06 -6.12
CA SER A 526 3.75 19.40 -5.42
C SER A 526 3.25 20.29 -4.28
N SER A 527 1.94 20.28 -4.05
CA SER A 527 1.29 20.92 -2.91
C SER A 527 -0.06 20.25 -2.72
N LYS A 528 -0.29 19.70 -1.52
CA LYS A 528 -1.51 18.96 -1.21
C LYS A 528 -2.70 19.92 -1.14
N GLY A 529 -3.77 19.60 -1.85
CA GLY A 529 -5.04 20.35 -1.76
C GLY A 529 -5.13 21.62 -2.61
N VAL A 530 -4.13 21.90 -3.47
CA VAL A 530 -4.13 23.07 -4.37
C VAL A 530 -4.16 22.65 -5.84
N THR A 531 -4.96 23.34 -6.66
CA THR A 531 -4.95 23.14 -8.12
C THR A 531 -3.73 23.81 -8.75
N LYS A 532 -2.72 23.03 -9.13
CA LYS A 532 -1.40 23.53 -9.63
C LYS A 532 -1.52 24.60 -10.74
N ARG A 533 -2.44 24.42 -11.70
CA ARG A 533 -2.65 25.34 -12.83
C ARG A 533 -3.03 26.77 -12.42
N ARG A 534 -3.52 26.98 -11.19
CA ARG A 534 -3.97 28.28 -10.69
C ARG A 534 -2.92 29.02 -9.86
N VAL A 535 -1.82 28.35 -9.49
CA VAL A 535 -0.76 28.95 -8.68
C VAL A 535 0.11 29.84 -9.56
N LYS A 536 0.05 31.16 -9.33
CA LYS A 536 0.89 32.14 -10.02
C LYS A 536 2.26 32.22 -9.34
N ALA A 537 3.33 32.21 -10.13
CA ALA A 537 4.71 32.34 -9.65
C ALA A 537 5.04 31.41 -8.45
N PRO A 538 4.85 30.08 -8.57
CA PRO A 538 4.94 29.15 -7.45
C PRO A 538 6.28 29.24 -6.71
N MET A 539 7.40 29.42 -7.42
CA MET A 539 8.72 29.57 -6.78
C MET A 539 8.77 30.76 -5.79
N ASN A 540 8.11 31.88 -6.10
CA ASN A 540 8.05 33.02 -5.19
C ASN A 540 7.21 32.70 -3.96
N THR A 541 6.11 31.95 -4.12
CA THR A 541 5.29 31.49 -3.00
C THR A 541 6.08 30.58 -2.08
N PHE A 542 6.79 29.58 -2.61
CA PHE A 542 7.62 28.68 -1.80
C PHE A 542 8.73 29.43 -1.03
N ARG A 543 9.45 30.35 -1.70
CA ARG A 543 10.45 31.19 -1.03
C ARG A 543 9.85 32.09 0.04
N HIS A 544 8.68 32.67 -0.21
CA HIS A 544 8.00 33.51 0.77
C HIS A 544 7.63 32.71 2.02
N VAL A 545 7.06 31.52 1.87
CA VAL A 545 6.72 30.65 3.00
C VAL A 545 7.97 30.23 3.75
N LEU A 546 9.04 29.83 3.05
CA LEU A 546 10.31 29.45 3.68
C LEU A 546 10.90 30.60 4.50
N ASN A 547 10.97 31.82 3.94
CA ASN A 547 11.63 32.95 4.58
C ASN A 547 10.80 33.62 5.69
N THR A 548 9.47 33.60 5.57
CA THR A 548 8.58 34.29 6.52
C THR A 548 7.90 33.35 7.51
N GLN A 549 7.96 32.04 7.24
CA GLN A 549 7.21 31.00 7.95
C GLN A 549 5.69 31.19 7.95
N ARG A 550 5.17 32.11 7.11
CA ARG A 550 3.74 32.36 6.96
C ARG A 550 3.14 31.44 5.91
N VAL A 551 1.97 30.91 6.20
CA VAL A 551 1.27 29.98 5.33
C VAL A 551 0.88 30.65 4.01
N GLY A 552 1.18 29.98 2.89
CA GLY A 552 0.75 30.40 1.57
C GLY A 552 -0.62 29.83 1.21
N ASN A 553 -1.45 30.66 0.58
CA ASN A 553 -2.79 30.29 0.16
C ASN A 553 -2.85 29.78 -1.29
N GLY A 554 -3.75 28.84 -1.53
CA GLY A 554 -4.08 28.31 -2.85
C GLY A 554 -5.59 28.23 -3.06
N THR A 555 -6.02 28.33 -4.32
CA THR A 555 -7.44 28.22 -4.67
C THR A 555 -7.77 26.79 -5.12
N LEU A 556 -8.73 26.17 -4.46
CA LEU A 556 -9.38 24.93 -4.88
C LEU A 556 -10.72 25.28 -5.53
N LYS A 557 -10.98 24.77 -6.74
CA LYS A 557 -12.33 24.80 -7.34
C LYS A 557 -12.79 23.38 -7.60
N GLY A 558 -14.06 23.14 -7.33
CA GLY A 558 -14.70 21.87 -7.63
C GLY A 558 -16.17 22.08 -7.95
N PHE A 559 -16.85 20.97 -8.16
CA PHE A 559 -18.30 20.94 -8.32
C PHE A 559 -18.89 20.28 -7.09
N ARG A 560 -20.03 20.78 -6.64
CA ARG A 560 -20.84 20.17 -5.58
C ARG A 560 -22.29 20.19 -6.05
N ALA A 561 -23.00 19.09 -5.84
CA ALA A 561 -24.44 19.07 -6.00
C ALA A 561 -25.05 19.94 -4.89
N ARG A 562 -25.84 20.94 -5.27
CA ARG A 562 -26.63 21.77 -4.35
C ARG A 562 -27.98 22.03 -5.02
N ASN A 563 -29.07 21.74 -4.33
CA ASN A 563 -30.44 21.98 -4.80
C ASN A 563 -30.72 21.41 -6.20
N ASN A 564 -30.44 20.12 -6.43
CA ASN A 564 -30.59 19.45 -7.74
C ASN A 564 -29.82 20.08 -8.92
N GLY A 565 -28.91 21.02 -8.64
CA GLY A 565 -28.02 21.63 -9.62
C GLY A 565 -26.55 21.33 -9.33
N ILE A 566 -25.74 21.26 -10.38
CA ILE A 566 -24.28 21.23 -10.24
C ILE A 566 -23.79 22.66 -10.03
N SER A 567 -23.39 22.97 -8.80
CA SER A 567 -22.80 24.27 -8.45
C SER A 567 -21.28 24.18 -8.46
N THR A 568 -20.60 25.18 -9.04
CA THR A 568 -19.16 25.35 -8.84
C THR A 568 -18.90 26.01 -7.50
N TYR A 569 -18.01 25.46 -6.69
CA TYR A 569 -17.51 26.13 -5.49
C TYR A 569 -16.05 26.55 -5.69
N GLN A 570 -15.66 27.60 -4.97
CA GLN A 570 -14.28 28.06 -4.86
C GLN A 570 -13.94 28.18 -3.37
N GLN A 571 -12.87 27.53 -2.95
CA GLN A 571 -12.35 27.61 -1.58
C GLN A 571 -10.91 28.10 -1.62
N THR A 572 -10.58 29.08 -0.78
CA THR A 572 -9.20 29.43 -0.47
C THR A 572 -8.73 28.50 0.64
N ARG A 573 -7.63 27.79 0.42
CA ARG A 573 -7.02 26.89 1.40
C ARG A 573 -5.58 27.30 1.68
N ASN A 574 -5.18 27.12 2.93
CA ASN A 574 -3.79 27.04 3.35
C ASN A 574 -3.14 25.87 2.62
N GLY A 575 -2.43 26.17 1.52
CA GLY A 575 -1.92 25.18 0.57
C GLY A 575 -0.41 24.99 0.63
N PHE A 576 0.30 25.92 1.27
CA PHE A 576 1.73 25.93 1.40
C PHE A 576 2.08 26.20 2.87
N SER A 577 2.20 25.14 3.66
CA SER A 577 2.62 25.19 5.05
C SER A 577 4.04 24.64 5.19
N ASN A 578 4.81 25.20 6.12
CA ASN A 578 6.12 24.72 6.56
C ASN A 578 6.04 23.95 7.89
N PHE A 579 4.84 23.64 8.39
CA PHE A 579 4.70 22.83 9.59
C PHE A 579 5.13 21.39 9.28
N TYR A 580 6.18 20.91 9.94
CA TYR A 580 6.74 19.59 9.73
C TYR A 580 7.00 18.89 11.08
N CYS A 581 6.25 17.82 11.33
CA CYS A 581 6.28 17.07 12.60
C CYS A 581 6.58 15.59 12.41
N LYS A 582 7.20 15.20 11.29
CA LYS A 582 7.58 13.79 11.02
C LYS A 582 9.02 13.45 11.36
N ARG A 583 9.84 14.49 11.53
CA ARG A 583 11.21 14.49 12.04
C ARG A 583 11.32 15.72 12.94
N ARG A 584 12.31 15.73 13.85
CA ARG A 584 12.58 16.90 14.68
C ARG A 584 13.36 17.91 13.86
N VAL A 585 12.79 19.10 13.66
CA VAL A 585 13.46 20.22 12.99
C VAL A 585 14.39 20.90 13.99
N LEU A 586 15.65 21.11 13.61
CA LEU A 586 16.65 21.75 14.46
C LEU A 586 16.47 23.28 14.46
N GLU A 587 17.21 23.97 15.32
CA GLU A 587 17.11 25.42 15.52
C GLU A 587 17.37 26.24 14.25
N ASP A 588 18.16 25.71 13.31
CA ASP A 588 18.43 26.31 12.01
C ASP A 588 17.20 26.34 11.08
N GLY A 589 16.11 25.65 11.45
CA GLY A 589 14.87 25.58 10.70
C GLY A 589 14.96 24.78 9.39
N VAL A 590 16.08 24.08 9.16
CA VAL A 590 16.36 23.36 7.90
C VAL A 590 16.79 21.92 8.19
N SER A 591 17.80 21.74 9.05
CA SER A 591 18.31 20.41 9.39
C SER A 591 17.27 19.64 10.19
N THR A 592 17.20 18.32 9.95
CA THR A 592 16.24 17.47 10.66
C THR A 592 16.88 16.18 11.13
N VAL A 593 16.48 15.73 12.32
CA VAL A 593 16.91 14.43 12.88
C VAL A 593 15.69 13.54 13.12
N PRO A 594 15.86 12.21 13.16
CA PRO A 594 14.80 11.29 13.53
C PRO A 594 14.12 11.68 14.85
N LEU A 595 12.81 11.46 14.96
CA LEU A 595 12.12 11.59 16.24
C LEU A 595 12.61 10.50 17.19
N ASP A 596 12.89 10.85 18.45
CA ASP A 596 13.17 9.87 19.51
C ASP A 596 11.86 9.24 19.99
N LEU A 597 11.27 8.43 19.12
CA LEU A 597 9.95 7.84 19.28
C LEU A 597 10.03 6.33 19.05
N GLU A 598 9.45 5.56 19.96
CA GLU A 598 9.17 4.15 19.69
C GLU A 598 7.89 4.03 18.87
N LEU A 599 8.05 3.58 17.63
CA LEU A 599 6.93 3.45 16.72
C LEU A 599 6.02 2.31 17.18
N CYS A 600 4.72 2.58 17.27
CA CYS A 600 3.71 1.54 17.51
C CYS A 600 2.53 1.68 16.54
N PRO A 601 2.14 0.60 15.83
CA PRO A 601 0.98 0.60 14.95
C PRO A 601 -0.35 0.59 15.72
N VAL A 602 -0.35 0.27 17.01
CA VAL A 602 -1.52 0.29 17.88
C VAL A 602 -1.68 1.72 18.43
N PRO A 603 -2.88 2.33 18.36
CA PRO A 603 -3.12 3.62 19.00
C PRO A 603 -2.81 3.58 20.48
N MET A 604 -2.32 4.70 21.03
CA MET A 604 -2.37 4.89 22.47
C MET A 604 -3.85 4.88 22.88
N GLU A 605 -4.22 4.02 23.81
CA GLU A 605 -5.49 4.16 24.52
C GLU A 605 -5.38 5.47 25.29
N ILE A 606 -6.04 6.51 24.80
CA ILE A 606 -6.31 7.68 25.62
C ILE A 606 -7.38 7.18 26.58
N GLU A 607 -7.01 6.96 27.85
CA GLU A 607 -8.02 6.91 28.90
C GLU A 607 -8.81 8.21 28.77
N GLU A 608 -10.03 8.11 28.23
CA GLU A 608 -11.01 9.17 28.36
C GLU A 608 -11.22 9.30 29.87
N SER A 609 -10.52 10.24 30.50
CA SER A 609 -10.88 10.67 31.84
C SER A 609 -12.34 11.04 31.77
N GLU A 610 -13.19 10.32 32.52
CA GLU A 610 -14.57 10.69 32.81
C GLU A 610 -14.58 12.00 33.60
N THR A 611 -14.23 13.10 32.94
CA THR A 611 -14.60 14.44 33.34
C THR A 611 -15.82 14.78 32.50
N PRO A 612 -17.00 14.97 33.12
CA PRO A 612 -18.16 15.50 32.41
C PRO A 612 -17.71 16.73 31.64
N MET A 613 -18.01 16.70 30.34
CA MET A 613 -17.73 17.79 29.42
C MET A 613 -18.43 19.05 29.95
N GLU A 614 -17.70 19.91 30.67
CA GLU A 614 -18.10 21.30 30.82
C GLU A 614 -18.17 21.87 29.40
N ILE A 615 -19.40 22.15 28.97
CA ILE A 615 -19.71 22.81 27.72
C ILE A 615 -19.11 24.22 27.85
N ASN A 616 -17.86 24.39 27.43
CA ASN A 616 -17.33 25.71 27.14
C ASN A 616 -18.03 26.21 25.87
N GLU A 617 -19.10 26.96 26.10
CA GLU A 617 -19.72 27.81 25.09
C GLU A 617 -18.68 28.77 24.53
N THR A 618 -18.25 28.52 23.31
CA THR A 618 -17.77 29.57 22.42
C THR A 618 -18.43 29.34 21.07
N ILE A 619 -19.75 29.51 21.06
CA ILE A 619 -20.51 29.76 19.85
C ILE A 619 -20.01 31.10 19.35
N THR A 620 -19.20 31.09 18.29
CA THR A 620 -18.99 32.27 17.47
C THR A 620 -20.35 32.71 16.94
N GLU A 621 -20.78 33.89 17.39
CA GLU A 621 -21.99 34.60 16.96
C GLU A 621 -22.17 34.49 15.45
N LEU A 622 -23.21 33.75 15.05
CA LEU A 622 -23.86 33.93 13.76
C LEU A 622 -24.83 35.09 13.95
N ASP A 623 -24.64 36.17 13.20
CA ASP A 623 -25.58 37.28 13.08
C ASP A 623 -26.97 36.73 12.70
N LEU A 624 -27.86 36.64 13.69
CA LEU A 624 -29.29 36.35 13.52
C LEU A 624 -30.03 37.70 13.54
N ASP A 625 -30.90 37.90 12.55
CA ASP A 625 -31.76 39.08 12.39
C ASP A 625 -32.78 39.17 13.54
N ASP A 626 -33.12 40.39 13.96
CA ASP A 626 -33.94 40.71 15.14
C ASP A 626 -35.38 40.17 15.06
N ASN A 627 -35.82 39.64 13.91
CA ASN A 627 -37.12 38.97 13.76
C ASN A 627 -37.15 37.53 14.32
N ASP A 628 -36.02 36.85 14.45
CA ASP A 628 -35.98 35.46 14.94
C ASP A 628 -36.00 35.35 16.48
N ARG A 629 -35.75 36.46 17.18
CA ARG A 629 -35.83 36.53 18.66
C ARG A 629 -37.27 36.51 19.19
N TYR A 630 -38.27 36.85 18.39
CA TYR A 630 -39.67 36.87 18.82
C TYR A 630 -40.33 35.48 18.81
N LEU A 631 -39.85 34.55 17.96
CA LEU A 631 -40.41 33.20 17.86
C LEU A 631 -39.94 32.25 18.98
N ILE A 632 -38.76 32.47 19.54
CA ILE A 632 -38.22 31.63 20.63
C ILE A 632 -38.95 31.91 21.96
N HIS A 633 -39.36 33.16 22.20
CA HIS A 633 -40.06 33.54 23.44
C HIS A 633 -41.52 33.02 23.54
N LEU A 634 -42.11 32.63 22.40
CA LEU A 634 -43.49 32.10 22.30
C LEU A 634 -43.58 30.57 22.46
N LEU A 635 -42.45 29.85 22.33
CA LEU A 635 -42.40 28.39 22.48
C LEU A 635 -42.01 27.95 23.90
N GLU A 636 -41.35 28.81 24.69
CA GLU A 636 -40.97 28.51 26.08
C GLU A 636 -42.08 28.77 27.12
N THR A 637 -43.22 29.33 26.72
CA THR A 637 -44.34 29.66 27.64
C THR A 637 -45.54 28.70 27.61
N ASN A 638 -45.52 27.65 26.78
CA ASN A 638 -46.66 26.73 26.60
C ASN A 638 -46.43 25.29 27.11
N PHE A 639 -45.38 25.01 27.89
CA PHE A 639 -45.08 23.68 28.44
C PHE A 639 -45.36 23.51 29.95
N ASP A 640 -46.19 24.38 30.53
CA ASP A 640 -46.71 24.22 31.90
C ASP A 640 -48.23 24.42 31.90
N ARG A 641 -48.97 23.38 31.48
CA ARG A 641 -50.37 23.10 31.81
C ARG A 641 -50.79 21.81 31.10
N ASP A 642 -50.82 20.71 31.86
CA ASP A 642 -51.96 19.80 31.95
C ASP A 642 -51.58 18.64 32.87
N GLY A 643 -51.82 18.86 34.16
CA GLY A 643 -51.96 17.82 35.16
C GLY A 643 -53.36 17.90 35.76
N GLU A 644 -54.25 17.03 35.30
CA GLU A 644 -55.28 16.27 36.04
C GLU A 644 -56.03 15.33 35.09
#